data_AF-A0A6M2BSI6-F1
#
_entry.id   AF-A0A6M2BSI6-F1
#
_cell.length_a   1.000
_cell.length_b   1.000
_cell.length_c   1.000
_cell.angle_alpha   90.00
_cell.angle_beta   90.00
_cell.angle_gamma   90.00
#
_symmetry.space_group_name_H-M   'P 1'
#
loop_
_entity.id
_entity.type
_entity.pdbx_description
1 polymer ?
#
loop_
_entity_poly.entity_id
_entity_poly.type
_entity_poly.pdbx_seq_one_letter_code
_entity_poly.pdbx_strand_id
1 'polypeptide(L)'
;MSEQLRFDGKVVIITGAGNGLGRQHALMFAARGARVVVNDLGGGAHGGGKSSASADAVVEEIRRSGGEAVANHDSVEDGPSIVQTAIDAFGTVDIVVNNAGILRDVSFQKMSRDDWDLIMKVHVNGAFSVTHAAWPYLRDKGYGRIIFTTSGAGIYGNFGQANYSAAKLALLGLANTLTLEGRNRNILVNTIAPIAASRLTETVMPAELLAVLKPDYISPLVGWLCHEQCTETGGLFEVGAGYMAKLRWERTRGHTFGQGLKWDVEQVAAKWPKVIDFDDAEHPQSVNDTVSAIMTALNARSYGGNEFLDLDVAYAAENTLESAYDENDLALYALGVGAARNPVDGDELKYVYELDEQFAALPTYAVMPPSNVMLAMSKDGKLPLPGLNFGFDRLLHGEQYTEIRRPLPRRGRFKHTFRLKAAYDKNPHAVVVTSITTTDESGQEIAYNESTSFVRGAGGWGGDRGPSGDINQPPPRDPDFVIEEKTLPNQTLFYRLCGDWNPLHADPAFAKAFGYDRPILHGLCTYGILGRQVVKAFCGNDPRKFKSIKVRFAETVFPGETLETRMWKESELRIVCEVRVKERDKVVIRNAAVELFEQIPLPATSGAATGESATPTKGPIAADIFAAIGRYLATSKGLGDQLKTVFQFKLKSPESAWTLDMKSGDGLVVSGIKGSADVTLELNENDFVAMSTGRADPNKLYFGGKMKVSGNVMASQKLGFLQKLEAGLIDEVVQARLGQGGAPAQAIDVPSEAPKPGRAGEIFDALRKRLSRDPQAADGLQGQALRFELQAPAASWFVDFSGKTPMIEPGSCNAAQAVFGIADDDLVALATGQAGIRDLYQRGRLRVDGDVRLAYQLTMFDRLI
;
A
#
# COMPACT_ATOMS: atom_id res chain seq x y z
N MET A 1 41.10 4.01 20.27
CA MET A 1 41.89 4.32 19.06
C MET A 1 41.96 3.05 18.24
N SER A 2 41.52 3.07 16.98
CA SER A 2 41.63 1.89 16.11
C SER A 2 43.12 1.58 15.83
N GLU A 3 43.46 0.31 15.66
CA GLU A 3 44.80 -0.09 15.21
C GLU A 3 45.16 0.59 13.89
N GLN A 4 46.44 0.95 13.72
CA GLN A 4 46.94 1.62 12.52
C GLN A 4 47.02 0.63 11.36
N LEU A 5 46.46 0.97 10.19
CA LEU A 5 46.61 0.18 8.95
C LEU A 5 48.06 0.22 8.46
N ARG A 6 48.68 -0.94 8.25
CA ARG A 6 50.11 -1.10 7.89
C ARG A 6 50.29 -2.02 6.69
N PHE A 7 51.48 -1.99 6.10
CA PHE A 7 51.86 -2.75 4.89
C PHE A 7 53.15 -3.54 5.11
N ASP A 8 53.42 -3.94 6.35
CA ASP A 8 54.63 -4.67 6.70
C ASP A 8 54.75 -5.96 5.84
N GLY A 9 55.93 -6.18 5.27
CA GLY A 9 56.21 -7.31 4.39
C GLY A 9 55.71 -7.17 2.94
N LYS A 10 54.83 -6.21 2.63
CA LYS A 10 54.30 -6.01 1.26
C LYS A 10 55.31 -5.27 0.39
N VAL A 11 55.38 -5.65 -0.89
CA VAL A 11 56.18 -4.98 -1.93
C VAL A 11 55.26 -4.21 -2.88
N VAL A 12 55.52 -2.91 -3.04
CA VAL A 12 54.68 -1.98 -3.80
C VAL A 12 55.47 -1.40 -4.98
N ILE A 13 54.98 -1.60 -6.19
CA ILE A 13 55.47 -0.92 -7.40
C ILE A 13 54.59 0.30 -7.65
N ILE A 14 55.20 1.47 -7.81
CA ILE A 14 54.50 2.72 -8.13
C ILE A 14 55.17 3.34 -9.35
N THR A 15 54.44 3.43 -10.47
CA THR A 15 54.96 4.01 -11.71
C THR A 15 54.77 5.53 -11.73
N GLY A 16 55.74 6.26 -12.26
CA GLY A 16 55.74 7.73 -12.24
C GLY A 16 55.82 8.29 -10.81
N ALA A 17 56.61 7.67 -9.95
CA ALA A 17 56.72 7.97 -8.53
C ALA A 17 57.77 9.03 -8.17
N GLY A 18 58.45 9.63 -9.15
CA GLY A 18 59.47 10.65 -8.92
C GLY A 18 58.89 12.00 -8.49
N ASN A 19 57.62 12.27 -8.80
CA ASN A 19 56.96 13.55 -8.52
C ASN A 19 55.45 13.37 -8.23
N GLY A 20 54.79 14.46 -7.81
CA GLY A 20 53.32 14.56 -7.74
C GLY A 20 52.64 13.46 -6.92
N LEU A 21 51.59 12.86 -7.49
CA LEU A 21 50.79 11.81 -6.85
C LEU A 21 51.60 10.55 -6.54
N GLY A 22 52.34 10.04 -7.53
CA GLY A 22 53.15 8.84 -7.36
C GLY A 22 54.17 8.97 -6.22
N ARG A 23 54.81 10.14 -6.08
CA ARG A 23 55.71 10.42 -4.94
C ARG A 23 54.98 10.33 -3.61
N GLN A 24 53.78 10.92 -3.49
CA GLN A 24 53.01 10.86 -2.25
C GLN A 24 52.53 9.44 -1.92
N HIS A 25 52.16 8.65 -2.93
CA HIS A 25 51.86 7.24 -2.73
C HIS A 25 53.07 6.49 -2.16
N ALA A 26 54.27 6.71 -2.75
CA ALA A 26 55.50 6.06 -2.32
C ALA A 26 55.86 6.38 -0.87
N LEU A 27 55.82 7.66 -0.49
CA LEU A 27 56.09 8.09 0.88
C LEU A 27 55.06 7.52 1.87
N MET A 28 53.78 7.50 1.52
CA MET A 28 52.71 6.97 2.37
C MET A 28 52.84 5.46 2.62
N PHE A 29 53.10 4.67 1.57
CA PHE A 29 53.30 3.23 1.70
C PHE A 29 54.56 2.92 2.52
N ALA A 30 55.68 3.59 2.23
CA ALA A 30 56.93 3.37 2.97
C ALA A 30 56.80 3.74 4.45
N ALA A 31 56.16 4.87 4.78
CA ALA A 31 55.90 5.28 6.16
C ALA A 31 55.03 4.28 6.95
N ARG A 32 54.35 3.36 6.25
CA ARG A 32 53.50 2.31 6.82
C ARG A 32 54.11 0.91 6.69
N GLY A 33 55.41 0.80 6.40
CA GLY A 33 56.17 -0.45 6.46
C GLY A 33 56.29 -1.22 5.13
N ALA A 34 55.78 -0.67 4.02
CA ALA A 34 55.97 -1.30 2.72
C ALA A 34 57.41 -1.15 2.20
N ARG A 35 57.85 -2.13 1.41
CA ARG A 35 59.06 -2.04 0.58
C ARG A 35 58.67 -1.50 -0.79
N VAL A 36 59.22 -0.36 -1.21
CA VAL A 36 58.70 0.40 -2.36
C VAL A 36 59.68 0.39 -3.54
N VAL A 37 59.18 0.03 -4.72
CA VAL A 37 59.86 0.28 -6.00
C VAL A 37 59.36 1.61 -6.55
N VAL A 38 60.23 2.61 -6.54
CA VAL A 38 59.97 3.96 -7.06
C VAL A 38 60.40 3.98 -8.53
N ASN A 39 59.45 3.73 -9.45
CA ASN A 39 59.71 3.84 -10.89
C ASN A 39 59.45 5.27 -11.39
N ASP A 40 60.42 5.87 -12.07
CA ASP A 40 60.22 7.13 -12.81
C ASP A 40 61.23 7.25 -13.97
N LEU A 41 60.73 7.57 -15.17
CA LEU A 41 61.60 7.80 -16.33
C LEU A 41 62.39 9.12 -16.21
N GLY A 42 61.90 10.07 -15.41
CA GLY A 42 62.50 11.40 -15.23
C GLY A 42 62.32 12.34 -16.44
N GLY A 43 61.36 12.05 -17.31
CA GLY A 43 60.98 12.91 -18.43
C GLY A 43 60.07 14.08 -18.04
N GLY A 44 59.91 15.04 -18.94
CA GLY A 44 58.97 16.16 -18.78
C GLY A 44 57.51 15.75 -19.00
N ALA A 45 56.58 16.61 -18.57
CA ALA A 45 55.13 16.42 -18.64
C ALA A 45 54.56 16.08 -20.04
N HIS A 46 55.29 16.45 -21.10
CA HIS A 46 54.92 16.21 -22.50
C HIS A 46 55.63 15.00 -23.15
N GLY A 47 56.31 14.17 -22.35
CA GLY A 47 56.95 12.92 -22.78
C GLY A 47 58.35 13.05 -23.38
N GLY A 48 59.07 14.16 -23.12
CA GLY A 48 60.45 14.35 -23.58
C GLY A 48 61.50 14.23 -22.46
N GLY A 49 62.66 13.63 -22.74
CA GLY A 49 63.79 13.50 -21.81
C GLY A 49 63.77 12.23 -20.93
N LYS A 50 64.91 11.92 -20.31
CA LYS A 50 65.11 10.82 -19.33
C LYS A 50 66.11 11.28 -18.25
N SER A 51 65.84 10.99 -16.98
CA SER A 51 66.73 11.33 -15.85
C SER A 51 66.53 10.35 -14.69
N SER A 52 67.61 9.88 -14.07
CA SER A 52 67.50 9.04 -12.87
C SER A 52 67.16 9.84 -11.61
N ALA A 53 67.47 11.14 -11.60
CA ALA A 53 67.47 11.97 -10.41
C ALA A 53 66.12 12.03 -9.66
N SER A 54 64.99 12.00 -10.39
CA SER A 54 63.66 12.08 -9.78
C SER A 54 63.34 10.86 -8.92
N ALA A 55 63.58 9.64 -9.42
CA ALA A 55 63.36 8.41 -8.66
C ALA A 55 64.34 8.30 -7.49
N ASP A 56 65.63 8.58 -7.76
CA ASP A 56 66.70 8.50 -6.76
C ASP A 56 66.43 9.43 -5.57
N ALA A 57 65.95 10.67 -5.83
CA ALA A 57 65.64 11.62 -4.77
C ALA A 57 64.54 11.13 -3.82
N VAL A 58 63.49 10.49 -4.35
CA VAL A 58 62.38 9.95 -3.55
C VAL A 58 62.81 8.71 -2.76
N VAL A 59 63.64 7.84 -3.33
CA VAL A 59 64.23 6.71 -2.61
C VAL A 59 65.07 7.18 -1.43
N GLU A 60 65.93 8.18 -1.64
CA GLU A 60 66.76 8.73 -0.57
C GLU A 60 65.93 9.42 0.52
N GLU A 61 64.79 10.04 0.17
CA GLU A 61 63.86 10.59 1.15
C GLU A 61 63.17 9.50 1.98
N ILE A 62 62.75 8.40 1.34
CA ILE A 62 62.17 7.22 2.02
C ILE A 62 63.20 6.63 3.00
N ARG A 63 64.44 6.41 2.54
CA ARG A 63 65.52 5.86 3.38
C ARG A 63 65.85 6.75 4.56
N ARG A 64 65.94 8.08 4.35
CA ARG A 64 66.14 9.06 5.43
C ARG A 64 65.01 9.05 6.46
N SER A 65 63.81 8.65 6.05
CA SER A 65 62.64 8.52 6.92
C SER A 65 62.53 7.12 7.56
N GLY A 66 63.52 6.24 7.36
CA GLY A 66 63.58 4.90 7.95
C GLY A 66 62.81 3.81 7.18
N GLY A 67 62.36 4.09 5.95
CA GLY A 67 61.70 3.11 5.08
C GLY A 67 62.65 2.41 4.11
N GLU A 68 62.15 1.39 3.42
CA GLU A 68 62.90 0.62 2.42
C GLU A 68 62.39 0.92 1.01
N ALA A 69 63.31 1.33 0.12
CA ALA A 69 62.97 1.58 -1.29
C ALA A 69 64.16 1.34 -2.24
N VAL A 70 63.82 1.05 -3.49
CA VAL A 70 64.75 0.93 -4.64
C VAL A 70 64.20 1.73 -5.82
N ALA A 71 65.09 2.35 -6.59
CA ALA A 71 64.72 3.12 -7.77
C ALA A 71 64.67 2.21 -9.01
N ASN A 72 63.76 2.50 -9.93
CA ASN A 72 63.78 1.98 -11.29
C ASN A 72 63.64 3.16 -12.27
N HIS A 73 64.42 3.15 -13.35
CA HIS A 73 64.50 4.26 -14.31
C HIS A 73 63.96 3.90 -15.70
N ASP A 74 63.26 2.78 -15.83
CA ASP A 74 62.74 2.28 -17.10
C ASP A 74 61.41 2.94 -17.46
N SER A 75 61.12 2.97 -18.77
CA SER A 75 59.80 3.37 -19.25
C SER A 75 58.79 2.29 -18.88
N VAL A 76 57.55 2.69 -18.54
CA VAL A 76 56.44 1.77 -18.30
C VAL A 76 56.12 0.87 -19.50
N GLU A 77 56.60 1.22 -20.69
CA GLU A 77 56.57 0.34 -21.85
C GLU A 77 57.29 -0.99 -21.61
N ASP A 78 58.38 -0.96 -20.85
CA ASP A 78 59.15 -2.13 -20.42
C ASP A 78 58.78 -2.53 -18.99
N GLY A 79 57.50 -2.87 -18.81
CA GLY A 79 56.95 -3.39 -17.56
C GLY A 79 57.72 -4.59 -16.98
N PRO A 80 58.21 -5.56 -17.79
CA PRO A 80 59.04 -6.66 -17.30
C PRO A 80 60.26 -6.20 -16.49
N SER A 81 61.02 -5.21 -16.96
CA SER A 81 62.20 -4.69 -16.24
C SER A 81 61.84 -4.01 -14.92
N ILE A 82 60.69 -3.30 -14.88
CA ILE A 82 60.18 -2.67 -13.65
C ILE A 82 59.81 -3.75 -12.61
N VAL A 83 59.09 -4.79 -13.03
CA VAL A 83 58.72 -5.90 -12.14
C VAL A 83 59.96 -6.67 -11.70
N GLN A 84 60.91 -6.90 -12.60
CA GLN A 84 62.17 -7.58 -12.27
C GLN A 84 62.94 -6.83 -11.18
N THR A 85 62.92 -5.50 -11.17
CA THR A 85 63.53 -4.71 -10.09
C THR A 85 62.92 -5.04 -8.72
N ALA A 86 61.58 -5.26 -8.65
CA ALA A 86 60.92 -5.68 -7.41
C ALA A 86 61.34 -7.09 -6.98
N ILE A 87 61.46 -8.01 -7.94
CA ILE A 87 61.89 -9.38 -7.69
C ILE A 87 63.34 -9.43 -7.22
N ASP A 88 64.25 -8.72 -7.88
CA ASP A 88 65.67 -8.72 -7.55
C ASP A 88 65.92 -8.08 -6.17
N ALA A 89 65.24 -6.99 -5.86
CA ALA A 89 65.44 -6.27 -4.59
C ALA A 89 64.72 -6.92 -3.41
N PHE A 90 63.51 -7.44 -3.62
CA PHE A 90 62.60 -7.81 -2.52
C PHE A 90 61.99 -9.21 -2.63
N GLY A 91 62.28 -9.92 -3.73
CA GLY A 91 61.86 -11.30 -3.99
C GLY A 91 60.42 -11.45 -4.49
N THR A 92 59.64 -10.37 -4.56
CA THR A 92 58.21 -10.45 -4.89
C THR A 92 57.58 -9.11 -5.26
N VAL A 93 56.31 -9.14 -5.69
CA VAL A 93 55.42 -7.99 -5.83
C VAL A 93 54.05 -8.31 -5.23
N ASP A 94 53.44 -7.36 -4.52
CA ASP A 94 52.11 -7.51 -3.90
C ASP A 94 51.12 -6.47 -4.42
N ILE A 95 51.60 -5.25 -4.71
CA ILE A 95 50.77 -4.10 -5.05
C ILE A 95 51.37 -3.40 -6.27
N VAL A 96 50.53 -3.08 -7.26
CA VAL A 96 50.91 -2.30 -8.44
C VAL A 96 50.03 -1.06 -8.56
N VAL A 97 50.63 0.11 -8.51
CA VAL A 97 49.96 1.40 -8.71
C VAL A 97 50.39 1.98 -10.06
N ASN A 98 49.54 1.81 -11.07
CA ASN A 98 49.74 2.37 -12.40
C ASN A 98 49.37 3.86 -12.41
N ASN A 99 50.37 4.71 -12.17
CA ASN A 99 50.21 6.16 -12.05
C ASN A 99 50.96 6.97 -13.13
N ALA A 100 51.99 6.40 -13.78
CA ALA A 100 52.75 7.09 -14.82
C ALA A 100 51.84 7.68 -15.92
N GLY A 101 52.14 8.91 -16.34
CA GLY A 101 51.34 9.61 -17.33
C GLY A 101 51.96 10.91 -17.82
N ILE A 102 51.54 11.31 -19.02
CA ILE A 102 51.96 12.53 -19.74
C ILE A 102 50.74 13.20 -20.40
N LEU A 103 50.89 14.44 -20.87
CA LEU A 103 49.87 15.18 -21.62
C LEU A 103 50.36 15.65 -23.00
N ARG A 104 49.45 15.59 -23.98
CA ARG A 104 49.59 16.13 -25.34
C ARG A 104 48.26 16.75 -25.75
N ASP A 105 47.90 17.82 -25.03
CA ASP A 105 46.61 18.48 -25.18
C ASP A 105 46.59 19.30 -26.47
N VAL A 106 45.63 18.99 -27.34
CA VAL A 106 45.46 19.62 -28.64
C VAL A 106 44.03 19.37 -29.12
N SER A 107 43.40 20.39 -29.71
CA SER A 107 42.07 20.25 -30.31
C SER A 107 42.07 19.11 -31.33
N PHE A 108 41.00 18.30 -31.38
CA PHE A 108 40.96 17.05 -32.15
C PHE A 108 41.43 17.19 -33.61
N GLN A 109 41.02 18.25 -34.31
CA GLN A 109 41.39 18.52 -35.69
C GLN A 109 42.87 18.88 -35.91
N LYS A 110 43.59 19.26 -34.85
CA LYS A 110 45.04 19.59 -34.87
C LYS A 110 45.90 18.48 -34.30
N MET A 111 45.29 17.40 -33.79
CA MET A 111 46.01 16.30 -33.16
C MET A 111 46.82 15.52 -34.20
N SER A 112 48.13 15.45 -33.99
CA SER A 112 48.98 14.60 -34.82
C SER A 112 48.83 13.13 -34.41
N ARG A 113 49.28 12.22 -35.29
CA ARG A 113 49.32 10.79 -34.96
C ARG A 113 50.25 10.51 -33.79
N ASP A 114 51.37 11.22 -33.71
CA ASP A 114 52.35 11.07 -32.62
C ASP A 114 51.77 11.51 -31.26
N ASP A 115 50.95 12.57 -31.25
CA ASP A 115 50.26 13.00 -30.02
C ASP A 115 49.28 11.95 -29.51
N TRP A 116 48.62 11.20 -30.40
CA TRP A 116 47.75 10.08 -30.04
C TRP A 116 48.56 8.88 -29.57
N ASP A 117 49.50 8.41 -30.40
CA ASP A 117 50.24 7.18 -30.16
C ASP A 117 51.07 7.26 -28.87
N LEU A 118 51.71 8.40 -28.60
CA LEU A 118 52.50 8.60 -27.39
C LEU A 118 51.64 8.51 -26.12
N ILE A 119 50.42 9.06 -26.14
CA ILE A 119 49.48 9.00 -25.01
C ILE A 119 49.02 7.55 -24.78
N MET A 120 48.63 6.84 -25.83
CA MET A 120 48.22 5.43 -25.71
C MET A 120 49.37 4.53 -25.23
N LYS A 121 50.58 4.78 -25.75
CA LYS A 121 51.79 4.03 -25.42
C LYS A 121 52.15 4.13 -23.94
N VAL A 122 52.13 5.33 -23.36
CA VAL A 122 52.49 5.52 -21.95
C VAL A 122 51.35 5.10 -21.02
N HIS A 123 50.12 5.57 -21.27
CA HIS A 123 49.03 5.36 -20.32
C HIS A 123 48.45 3.94 -20.40
N VAL A 124 48.07 3.48 -21.59
CA VAL A 124 47.35 2.20 -21.76
C VAL A 124 48.34 1.06 -21.88
N ASN A 125 49.24 1.10 -22.87
CA ASN A 125 50.18 0.02 -23.12
C ASN A 125 51.20 -0.12 -21.97
N GLY A 126 51.62 1.00 -21.37
CA GLY A 126 52.50 0.98 -20.21
C GLY A 126 51.85 0.32 -18.99
N ALA A 127 50.63 0.73 -18.63
CA ALA A 127 49.92 0.11 -17.51
C ALA A 127 49.59 -1.37 -17.77
N PHE A 128 49.26 -1.73 -19.01
CA PHE A 128 49.13 -3.13 -19.44
C PHE A 128 50.45 -3.88 -19.24
N SER A 129 51.57 -3.37 -19.77
CA SER A 129 52.88 -4.03 -19.72
C SER A 129 53.32 -4.33 -18.29
N VAL A 130 53.25 -3.34 -17.39
CA VAL A 130 53.60 -3.49 -15.97
C VAL A 130 52.66 -4.48 -15.27
N THR A 131 51.36 -4.33 -15.44
CA THR A 131 50.37 -5.20 -14.78
C THR A 131 50.47 -6.64 -15.27
N HIS A 132 50.64 -6.83 -16.58
CA HIS A 132 50.79 -8.14 -17.19
C HIS A 132 52.08 -8.84 -16.71
N ALA A 133 53.19 -8.11 -16.60
CA ALA A 133 54.43 -8.65 -16.05
C ALA A 133 54.31 -9.04 -14.55
N ALA A 134 53.55 -8.29 -13.76
CA ALA A 134 53.31 -8.59 -12.35
C ALA A 134 52.31 -9.73 -12.13
N TRP A 135 51.36 -9.94 -13.06
CA TRP A 135 50.21 -10.83 -12.89
C TRP A 135 50.55 -12.26 -12.47
N PRO A 136 51.56 -12.95 -13.06
CA PRO A 136 51.91 -14.31 -12.63
C PRO A 136 52.29 -14.38 -11.15
N TYR A 137 53.06 -13.40 -10.65
CA TYR A 137 53.49 -13.36 -9.24
C TYR A 137 52.31 -13.14 -8.29
N LEU A 138 51.36 -12.27 -8.65
CA LEU A 138 50.15 -12.02 -7.85
C LEU A 138 49.23 -13.26 -7.84
N ARG A 139 49.05 -13.88 -9.00
CA ARG A 139 48.22 -15.07 -9.21
C ARG A 139 48.74 -16.27 -8.41
N ASP A 140 50.04 -16.54 -8.50
CA ASP A 140 50.66 -17.71 -7.89
C ASP A 140 50.73 -17.56 -6.36
N LYS A 141 50.86 -16.32 -5.87
CA LYS A 141 50.79 -15.99 -4.44
C LYS A 141 49.38 -16.04 -3.86
N GLY A 142 48.34 -15.83 -4.68
CA GLY A 142 46.97 -15.69 -4.19
C GLY A 142 46.73 -14.38 -3.43
N TYR A 143 47.48 -13.33 -3.77
CA TYR A 143 47.30 -11.98 -3.25
C TYR A 143 47.77 -10.95 -4.27
N GLY A 144 46.92 -9.97 -4.56
CA GLY A 144 47.31 -8.80 -5.35
C GLY A 144 46.40 -7.61 -5.13
N ARG A 145 46.95 -6.41 -5.26
CA ARG A 145 46.17 -5.17 -5.31
C ARG A 145 46.67 -4.31 -6.47
N ILE A 146 45.77 -3.91 -7.35
CA ILE A 146 46.12 -3.15 -8.55
C ILE A 146 45.28 -1.88 -8.59
N ILE A 147 45.96 -0.75 -8.81
CA ILE A 147 45.32 0.55 -9.01
C ILE A 147 45.59 1.03 -10.43
N PHE A 148 44.53 1.40 -11.13
CA PHE A 148 44.59 2.16 -12.37
C PHE A 148 44.22 3.61 -12.13
N THR A 149 44.93 4.53 -12.77
CA THR A 149 44.68 5.97 -12.68
C THR A 149 43.96 6.46 -13.92
N THR A 150 42.63 6.59 -13.84
CA THR A 150 41.80 7.27 -14.85
C THR A 150 41.78 8.79 -14.60
N SER A 151 40.78 9.53 -15.08
CA SER A 151 40.58 10.95 -14.80
C SER A 151 39.13 11.36 -15.03
N GLY A 152 38.72 12.51 -14.48
CA GLY A 152 37.43 13.13 -14.84
C GLY A 152 37.33 13.42 -16.35
N ALA A 153 38.43 13.76 -17.02
CA ALA A 153 38.45 13.92 -18.47
C ALA A 153 38.16 12.59 -19.21
N GLY A 154 38.56 11.45 -18.66
CA GLY A 154 38.20 10.13 -19.18
C GLY A 154 36.72 9.83 -19.00
N ILE A 155 36.17 10.10 -17.82
CA ILE A 155 34.79 9.77 -17.45
C ILE A 155 33.78 10.67 -18.18
N TYR A 156 34.03 11.97 -18.22
CA TYR A 156 33.06 12.98 -18.68
C TYR A 156 33.42 13.62 -20.02
N GLY A 157 34.64 13.38 -20.52
CA GLY A 157 35.22 14.14 -21.63
C GLY A 157 35.83 15.48 -21.19
N ASN A 158 36.79 15.99 -21.96
CA ASN A 158 37.31 17.34 -21.80
C ASN A 158 37.80 17.91 -23.14
N PHE A 159 37.62 19.21 -23.36
CA PHE A 159 38.01 19.85 -24.62
C PHE A 159 39.52 19.76 -24.86
N GLY A 160 39.93 19.39 -26.06
CA GLY A 160 41.34 19.30 -26.44
C GLY A 160 42.09 18.08 -25.88
N GLN A 161 41.38 17.11 -25.29
CA GLN A 161 41.98 15.94 -24.63
C GLN A 161 41.48 14.60 -25.18
N ALA A 162 41.07 14.52 -26.46
CA ALA A 162 40.47 13.31 -27.01
C ALA A 162 41.35 12.04 -26.87
N ASN A 163 42.67 12.17 -27.10
CA ASN A 163 43.66 11.11 -26.86
C ASN A 163 43.73 10.71 -25.38
N TYR A 164 43.83 11.68 -24.48
CA TYR A 164 43.95 11.46 -23.05
C TYR A 164 42.67 10.88 -22.45
N SER A 165 41.50 11.43 -22.78
CA SER A 165 40.19 10.92 -22.38
C SER A 165 39.99 9.47 -22.82
N ALA A 166 40.30 9.15 -24.08
CA ALA A 166 40.24 7.79 -24.60
C ALA A 166 41.16 6.84 -23.83
N ALA A 167 42.42 7.22 -23.61
CA ALA A 167 43.37 6.42 -22.85
C ALA A 167 42.92 6.18 -21.40
N LYS A 168 42.45 7.24 -20.72
CA LYS A 168 42.02 7.14 -19.32
C LYS A 168 40.76 6.30 -19.14
N LEU A 169 39.80 6.36 -20.06
CA LEU A 169 38.62 5.48 -19.98
C LEU A 169 38.93 4.04 -20.42
N ALA A 170 39.90 3.84 -21.32
CA ALA A 170 40.39 2.50 -21.66
C ALA A 170 41.00 1.77 -20.44
N LEU A 171 41.66 2.49 -19.54
CA LEU A 171 42.15 1.93 -18.28
C LEU A 171 41.03 1.41 -17.38
N LEU A 172 39.88 2.10 -17.34
CA LEU A 172 38.69 1.59 -16.64
C LEU A 172 38.16 0.32 -17.30
N GLY A 173 38.11 0.27 -18.64
CA GLY A 173 37.73 -0.92 -19.39
C GLY A 173 38.64 -2.12 -19.09
N LEU A 174 39.96 -1.90 -19.04
CA LEU A 174 40.94 -2.93 -18.66
C LEU A 174 40.72 -3.39 -17.20
N ALA A 175 40.54 -2.45 -16.27
CA ALA A 175 40.30 -2.75 -14.86
C ALA A 175 39.04 -3.59 -14.63
N ASN A 176 37.97 -3.33 -15.38
CA ASN A 176 36.71 -4.07 -15.31
C ASN A 176 36.92 -5.56 -15.63
N THR A 177 37.68 -5.88 -16.67
CA THR A 177 37.98 -7.27 -17.03
C THR A 177 38.91 -7.93 -16.01
N LEU A 178 40.00 -7.25 -15.62
CA LEU A 178 40.96 -7.80 -14.65
C LEU A 178 40.35 -8.04 -13.26
N THR A 179 39.33 -7.26 -12.88
CA THR A 179 38.52 -7.53 -11.68
C THR A 179 37.90 -8.92 -11.71
N LEU A 180 37.38 -9.34 -12.86
CA LEU A 180 36.73 -10.65 -13.01
C LEU A 180 37.78 -11.78 -13.04
N GLU A 181 38.87 -11.58 -13.77
CA GLU A 181 39.95 -12.58 -13.89
C GLU A 181 40.73 -12.78 -12.59
N GLY A 182 40.88 -11.72 -11.78
CA GLY A 182 41.66 -11.73 -10.54
C GLY A 182 40.90 -12.23 -9.29
N ARG A 183 39.55 -12.19 -9.32
CA ARG A 183 38.70 -12.40 -8.13
C ARG A 183 38.97 -13.74 -7.43
N ASN A 184 39.13 -14.84 -8.18
CA ASN A 184 39.36 -16.16 -7.60
C ASN A 184 40.77 -16.37 -7.03
N ARG A 185 41.69 -15.42 -7.24
CA ARG A 185 43.07 -15.42 -6.71
C ARG A 185 43.32 -14.28 -5.73
N ASN A 186 42.26 -13.64 -5.20
CA ASN A 186 42.39 -12.48 -4.30
C ASN A 186 43.29 -11.37 -4.88
N ILE A 187 43.18 -11.17 -6.19
CA ILE A 187 43.73 -10.02 -6.89
C ILE A 187 42.59 -9.02 -7.05
N LEU A 188 42.64 -7.92 -6.29
CA LEU A 188 41.62 -6.87 -6.32
C LEU A 188 42.12 -5.71 -7.17
N VAL A 189 41.27 -5.25 -8.08
CA VAL A 189 41.60 -4.21 -9.06
C VAL A 189 40.63 -3.07 -8.89
N ASN A 190 41.14 -1.85 -8.70
CA ASN A 190 40.30 -0.65 -8.57
C ASN A 190 40.86 0.50 -9.42
N THR A 191 40.00 1.47 -9.73
CA THR A 191 40.33 2.63 -10.54
C THR A 191 40.07 3.91 -9.76
N ILE A 192 41.01 4.85 -9.84
CA ILE A 192 40.86 6.19 -9.25
C ILE A 192 40.87 7.27 -10.33
N ALA A 193 40.07 8.30 -10.14
CA ALA A 193 40.01 9.53 -10.92
C ALA A 193 40.44 10.69 -10.01
N PRO A 194 41.76 10.94 -9.89
CA PRO A 194 42.28 11.94 -8.98
C PRO A 194 42.09 13.37 -9.51
N ILE A 195 41.85 14.30 -8.58
CA ILE A 195 41.91 15.74 -8.78
C ILE A 195 42.95 16.30 -7.79
N ALA A 196 44.12 16.66 -8.31
CA ALA A 196 45.22 17.24 -7.52
C ALA A 196 45.95 18.32 -8.30
N ALA A 197 46.52 19.27 -7.55
CA ALA A 197 47.53 20.17 -8.05
C ALA A 197 48.75 19.36 -8.50
N SER A 198 49.11 19.50 -9.76
CA SER A 198 50.34 18.97 -10.31
C SER A 198 50.85 19.91 -11.40
N ARG A 199 52.07 19.66 -11.87
CA ARG A 199 52.64 20.35 -13.05
C ARG A 199 51.71 20.29 -14.28
N LEU A 200 50.79 19.31 -14.32
CA LEU A 200 49.80 19.13 -15.39
C LEU A 200 48.55 20.02 -15.24
N THR A 201 48.22 20.50 -14.04
CA THR A 201 47.01 21.29 -13.75
C THR A 201 47.31 22.75 -13.38
N GLU A 202 48.59 23.09 -13.14
CA GLU A 202 49.06 24.44 -12.81
C GLU A 202 48.77 25.49 -13.89
N THR A 203 48.65 25.09 -15.15
CA THR A 203 48.42 26.01 -16.28
C THR A 203 46.94 26.40 -16.46
N VAL A 204 46.02 25.73 -15.76
CA VAL A 204 44.56 25.87 -15.96
C VAL A 204 43.79 26.25 -14.69
N MET A 205 44.38 26.14 -13.50
CA MET A 205 43.68 26.39 -12.22
C MET A 205 44.20 27.61 -11.47
N PRO A 206 43.33 28.38 -10.76
CA PRO A 206 43.76 29.49 -9.89
C PRO A 206 44.68 29.03 -8.74
N ALA A 207 45.61 29.88 -8.32
CA ALA A 207 46.60 29.58 -7.28
C ALA A 207 45.97 29.18 -5.93
N GLU A 208 44.84 29.79 -5.56
CA GLU A 208 44.08 29.49 -4.34
C GLU A 208 43.50 28.06 -4.36
N LEU A 209 43.06 27.59 -5.53
CA LEU A 209 42.54 26.24 -5.72
C LEU A 209 43.67 25.20 -5.71
N LEU A 210 44.82 25.53 -6.31
CA LEU A 210 46.01 24.66 -6.26
C LEU A 210 46.51 24.44 -4.82
N ALA A 211 46.38 25.45 -3.94
CA ALA A 211 46.82 25.35 -2.54
C ALA A 211 46.02 24.33 -1.71
N VAL A 212 44.76 24.07 -2.07
CA VAL A 212 43.88 23.11 -1.37
C VAL A 212 43.85 21.73 -2.02
N LEU A 213 44.24 21.61 -3.29
CA LEU A 213 44.30 20.35 -4.05
C LEU A 213 45.61 19.58 -3.79
N LYS A 214 45.95 19.37 -2.52
CA LYS A 214 47.20 18.72 -2.15
C LYS A 214 47.19 17.23 -2.53
N PRO A 215 48.25 16.69 -3.17
CA PRO A 215 48.29 15.28 -3.61
C PRO A 215 48.29 14.26 -2.46
N ASP A 216 48.67 14.68 -1.24
CA ASP A 216 48.63 13.86 -0.03
C ASP A 216 47.21 13.46 0.39
N TYR A 217 46.17 14.19 -0.04
CA TYR A 217 44.77 13.84 0.22
C TYR A 217 44.24 12.65 -0.60
N ILE A 218 44.95 12.22 -1.65
CA ILE A 218 44.55 11.08 -2.50
C ILE A 218 45.18 9.77 -2.03
N SER A 219 46.42 9.83 -1.56
CA SER A 219 47.18 8.64 -1.13
C SER A 219 46.46 7.76 -0.08
N PRO A 220 45.71 8.31 0.90
CA PRO A 220 44.94 7.49 1.83
C PRO A 220 43.92 6.55 1.15
N LEU A 221 43.25 6.99 0.08
CA LEU A 221 42.33 6.12 -0.67
C LEU A 221 43.09 4.99 -1.37
N VAL A 222 44.20 5.32 -2.02
CA VAL A 222 45.08 4.32 -2.67
C VAL A 222 45.59 3.32 -1.65
N GLY A 223 46.02 3.78 -0.46
CA GLY A 223 46.40 2.92 0.64
C GLY A 223 45.27 1.99 1.06
N TRP A 224 44.07 2.52 1.32
CA TRP A 224 42.91 1.72 1.69
C TRP A 224 42.59 0.64 0.63
N LEU A 225 42.48 1.02 -0.64
CA LEU A 225 42.19 0.09 -1.74
C LEU A 225 43.28 -0.99 -1.93
N CYS A 226 44.51 -0.72 -1.47
CA CYS A 226 45.62 -1.66 -1.51
C CYS A 226 45.86 -2.42 -0.20
N HIS A 227 45.08 -2.17 0.85
CA HIS A 227 45.25 -2.85 2.13
C HIS A 227 44.64 -4.26 2.08
N GLU A 228 45.19 -5.18 2.86
CA GLU A 228 44.74 -6.58 2.86
C GLU A 228 43.33 -6.76 3.42
N GLN A 229 42.91 -5.87 4.33
CA GLN A 229 41.54 -5.85 4.87
C GLN A 229 40.51 -5.28 3.88
N CYS A 230 40.94 -4.59 2.83
CA CYS A 230 40.00 -4.05 1.84
C CYS A 230 39.52 -5.17 0.91
N THR A 231 38.21 -5.28 0.76
CA THR A 231 37.52 -6.26 -0.09
C THR A 231 36.96 -5.63 -1.38
N GLU A 232 37.18 -4.35 -1.59
CA GLU A 232 36.68 -3.61 -2.75
C GLU A 232 37.43 -4.03 -4.03
N THR A 233 36.69 -4.30 -5.11
CA THR A 233 37.25 -4.58 -6.44
C THR A 233 36.24 -4.19 -7.50
N GLY A 234 36.72 -3.74 -8.66
CA GLY A 234 35.90 -3.16 -9.72
C GLY A 234 35.37 -1.77 -9.39
N GLY A 235 35.87 -1.14 -8.32
CA GLY A 235 35.46 0.20 -7.93
C GLY A 235 36.07 1.28 -8.84
N LEU A 236 35.29 2.31 -9.11
CA LEU A 236 35.71 3.56 -9.72
C LEU A 236 35.50 4.68 -8.71
N PHE A 237 36.56 5.42 -8.36
CA PHE A 237 36.49 6.44 -7.33
C PHE A 237 37.00 7.80 -7.81
N GLU A 238 36.20 8.84 -7.65
CA GLU A 238 36.68 10.23 -7.75
C GLU A 238 37.24 10.69 -6.41
N VAL A 239 38.39 11.38 -6.42
CA VAL A 239 39.09 11.76 -5.19
C VAL A 239 39.91 13.05 -5.36
N GLY A 240 39.76 13.98 -4.42
CA GLY A 240 40.52 15.23 -4.39
C GLY A 240 40.04 16.19 -3.30
N ALA A 241 40.90 17.08 -2.80
CA ALA A 241 40.57 18.07 -1.76
C ALA A 241 39.88 17.51 -0.48
N GLY A 242 40.09 16.23 -0.15
CA GLY A 242 39.41 15.56 0.97
C GLY A 242 38.02 14.97 0.65
N TYR A 243 37.54 15.12 -0.59
CA TYR A 243 36.35 14.46 -1.10
C TYR A 243 36.71 13.10 -1.73
N MET A 244 35.86 12.09 -1.50
CA MET A 244 35.95 10.76 -2.11
C MET A 244 34.55 10.27 -2.43
N ALA A 245 34.31 9.82 -3.67
CA ALA A 245 33.04 9.24 -4.08
C ALA A 245 33.24 8.04 -4.99
N LYS A 246 32.32 7.09 -4.92
CA LYS A 246 32.28 5.91 -5.81
C LYS A 246 31.30 6.17 -6.95
N LEU A 247 31.70 5.84 -8.16
CA LEU A 247 30.88 5.94 -9.37
C LEU A 247 30.45 4.53 -9.81
N ARG A 248 29.28 4.45 -10.45
CA ARG A 248 28.76 3.25 -11.12
C ARG A 248 27.86 3.63 -12.28
N TRP A 249 27.60 2.68 -13.17
CA TRP A 249 26.64 2.86 -14.25
C TRP A 249 25.19 2.81 -13.75
N GLU A 250 24.33 3.54 -14.45
CA GLU A 250 22.89 3.55 -14.29
C GLU A 250 22.26 3.39 -15.68
N ARG A 251 21.20 2.59 -15.77
CA ARG A 251 20.50 2.28 -17.01
C ARG A 251 18.99 2.43 -16.80
N THR A 252 18.29 3.07 -17.73
CA THR A 252 16.82 3.15 -17.70
C THR A 252 16.19 1.76 -17.82
N ARG A 253 14.91 1.61 -17.43
CA ARG A 253 14.13 0.41 -17.79
C ARG A 253 13.95 0.27 -19.31
N GLY A 254 14.11 1.37 -20.03
CA GLY A 254 13.93 1.45 -21.45
C GLY A 254 12.48 1.19 -21.87
N HIS A 255 12.32 0.80 -23.14
CA HIS A 255 11.02 0.43 -23.69
C HIS A 255 11.17 -0.81 -24.58
N THR A 256 10.25 -1.74 -24.44
CA THR A 256 10.17 -2.93 -25.30
C THR A 256 9.14 -2.70 -26.39
N PHE A 257 9.58 -2.77 -27.64
CA PHE A 257 8.67 -2.81 -28.79
C PHE A 257 8.18 -4.24 -28.98
N GLY A 258 6.87 -4.43 -29.14
CA GLY A 258 6.26 -5.76 -29.24
C GLY A 258 6.83 -6.59 -30.40
N GLN A 259 7.08 -7.88 -30.14
CA GLN A 259 7.52 -8.80 -31.18
C GLN A 259 6.44 -9.00 -32.26
N GLY A 260 6.84 -9.00 -33.53
CA GLY A 260 5.93 -9.19 -34.66
C GLY A 260 5.23 -7.93 -35.17
N LEU A 261 5.35 -6.81 -34.45
CA LEU A 261 4.92 -5.49 -34.93
C LEU A 261 6.09 -4.84 -35.69
N LYS A 262 5.81 -4.32 -36.89
CA LYS A 262 6.76 -3.43 -37.57
C LYS A 262 6.75 -2.08 -36.83
N TRP A 263 7.93 -1.64 -36.43
CA TRP A 263 8.15 -0.33 -35.86
C TRP A 263 9.18 0.45 -36.67
N ASP A 264 9.01 1.76 -36.71
CA ASP A 264 9.80 2.72 -37.48
C ASP A 264 10.39 3.80 -36.56
N VAL A 265 11.01 4.82 -37.16
CA VAL A 265 11.67 5.90 -36.43
C VAL A 265 10.64 6.72 -35.65
N GLU A 266 9.45 6.92 -36.21
CA GLU A 266 8.35 7.66 -35.61
C GLU A 266 7.85 6.99 -34.32
N GLN A 267 7.73 5.67 -34.32
CA GLN A 267 7.34 4.92 -33.11
C GLN A 267 8.41 4.96 -32.02
N VAL A 268 9.70 4.93 -32.40
CA VAL A 268 10.80 5.14 -31.44
C VAL A 268 10.73 6.54 -30.85
N ALA A 269 10.53 7.57 -31.69
CA ALA A 269 10.41 8.95 -31.24
C ALA A 269 9.23 9.14 -30.27
N ALA A 270 8.08 8.52 -30.56
CA ALA A 270 6.89 8.57 -29.70
C ALA A 270 7.12 7.94 -28.31
N LYS A 271 8.01 6.95 -28.21
CA LYS A 271 8.36 6.27 -26.96
C LYS A 271 9.69 6.76 -26.36
N TRP A 272 10.36 7.73 -26.99
CA TRP A 272 11.65 8.25 -26.55
C TRP A 272 11.65 8.76 -25.11
N PRO A 273 10.61 9.49 -24.63
CA PRO A 273 10.56 9.90 -23.22
C PRO A 273 10.69 8.73 -22.23
N LYS A 274 10.13 7.56 -22.57
CA LYS A 274 10.23 6.35 -21.75
C LYS A 274 11.59 5.65 -21.87
N VAL A 275 12.24 5.75 -23.04
CA VAL A 275 13.59 5.19 -23.26
C VAL A 275 14.63 5.91 -22.40
N ILE A 276 14.47 7.23 -22.22
CA ILE A 276 15.40 8.08 -21.47
C ILE A 276 14.94 8.38 -20.03
N ASP A 277 13.92 7.66 -19.54
CA ASP A 277 13.38 7.84 -18.18
C ASP A 277 14.24 7.11 -17.13
N PHE A 278 14.78 7.87 -16.19
CA PHE A 278 15.64 7.38 -15.11
C PHE A 278 14.93 7.23 -13.76
N ASP A 279 13.61 7.51 -13.65
CA ASP A 279 12.90 7.49 -12.36
C ASP A 279 12.88 6.10 -11.68
N ASP A 280 12.91 5.01 -12.48
CA ASP A 280 13.04 3.62 -12.01
C ASP A 280 14.28 2.92 -12.62
N ALA A 281 15.40 3.64 -12.70
CA ALA A 281 16.63 3.12 -13.28
C ALA A 281 17.27 1.97 -12.46
N GLU A 282 18.11 1.18 -13.14
CA GLU A 282 18.83 0.04 -12.58
C GLU A 282 20.35 0.20 -12.70
N HIS A 283 21.09 -0.58 -11.91
CA HIS A 283 22.56 -0.53 -11.85
C HIS A 283 23.17 -1.87 -12.30
N PRO A 284 23.27 -2.12 -13.62
CA PRO A 284 23.78 -3.39 -14.13
C PRO A 284 25.24 -3.59 -13.70
N GLN A 285 25.56 -4.80 -13.22
CA GLN A 285 26.89 -5.17 -12.72
C GLN A 285 27.62 -6.12 -13.68
N SER A 286 26.91 -6.71 -14.62
CA SER A 286 27.47 -7.66 -15.57
C SER A 286 26.80 -7.58 -16.94
N VAL A 287 27.44 -8.16 -17.95
CA VAL A 287 26.84 -8.33 -19.29
C VAL A 287 25.58 -9.20 -19.22
N ASN A 288 25.47 -10.13 -18.26
CA ASN A 288 24.31 -11.00 -18.10
C ASN A 288 23.04 -10.23 -17.67
N ASP A 289 23.18 -9.11 -16.96
CA ASP A 289 22.04 -8.27 -16.57
C ASP A 289 21.38 -7.62 -17.79
N THR A 290 22.19 -7.30 -18.81
CA THR A 290 21.68 -6.83 -20.11
C THR A 290 20.93 -7.92 -20.85
N VAL A 291 21.51 -9.12 -20.94
CA VAL A 291 20.85 -10.26 -21.60
C VAL A 291 19.53 -10.60 -20.89
N SER A 292 19.51 -10.60 -19.57
CA SER A 292 18.31 -10.91 -18.78
C SER A 292 17.19 -9.89 -18.98
N ALA A 293 17.52 -8.59 -19.05
CA ALA A 293 16.55 -7.54 -19.37
C ALA A 293 15.93 -7.73 -20.76
N ILE A 294 16.76 -8.05 -21.77
CA ILE A 294 16.29 -8.32 -23.13
C ILE A 294 15.40 -9.58 -23.15
N MET A 295 15.78 -10.66 -22.48
CA MET A 295 14.97 -11.88 -22.45
C MET A 295 13.65 -11.69 -21.72
N THR A 296 13.63 -10.90 -20.64
CA THR A 296 12.39 -10.54 -19.93
C THR A 296 11.46 -9.75 -20.84
N ALA A 297 12.00 -8.77 -21.55
CA ALA A 297 11.29 -8.00 -22.56
C ALA A 297 10.73 -8.90 -23.69
N LEU A 298 11.52 -9.85 -24.20
CA LEU A 298 11.07 -10.79 -25.23
C LEU A 298 9.92 -11.70 -24.75
N ASN A 299 9.92 -12.08 -23.48
CA ASN A 299 8.90 -12.95 -22.90
C ASN A 299 7.65 -12.20 -22.41
N ALA A 300 7.73 -10.87 -22.25
CA ALA A 300 6.58 -10.04 -21.93
C ALA A 300 5.63 -10.02 -23.13
N ARG A 301 4.50 -10.74 -23.01
CA ARG A 301 3.43 -10.73 -24.00
C ARG A 301 2.84 -9.32 -24.05
N SER A 302 3.11 -8.57 -25.12
CA SER A 302 2.44 -7.29 -25.33
C SER A 302 1.01 -7.55 -25.80
N TYR A 303 0.04 -6.97 -25.09
CA TYR A 303 -1.37 -6.95 -25.43
C TYR A 303 -1.69 -5.89 -26.50
N GLY A 304 -0.70 -5.07 -26.87
CA GLY A 304 -0.82 -4.01 -27.88
C GLY A 304 -1.51 -2.76 -27.33
N GLY A 305 -2.08 -1.96 -28.23
CA GLY A 305 -2.72 -0.71 -27.86
C GLY A 305 -2.47 0.43 -28.85
N ASN A 306 -2.95 1.62 -28.49
CA ASN A 306 -2.79 2.87 -29.22
C ASN A 306 -2.75 4.05 -28.24
N GLU A 307 -2.88 5.28 -28.74
CA GLU A 307 -2.86 6.49 -27.89
C GLU A 307 -3.95 6.49 -26.79
N PHE A 308 -5.09 5.82 -27.02
CA PHE A 308 -6.20 5.74 -26.08
C PHE A 308 -6.09 4.54 -25.13
N LEU A 309 -5.37 3.49 -25.53
CA LEU A 309 -5.30 2.22 -24.81
C LEU A 309 -3.85 1.75 -24.74
N ASP A 310 -3.22 1.86 -23.58
CA ASP A 310 -1.99 1.12 -23.26
C ASP A 310 -2.41 -0.16 -22.52
N LEU A 311 -2.64 -1.24 -23.27
CA LEU A 311 -3.21 -2.46 -22.70
C LEU A 311 -2.22 -3.18 -21.79
N ASP A 312 -0.92 -3.04 -22.04
CA ASP A 312 0.12 -3.60 -21.18
C ASP A 312 0.08 -2.95 -19.79
N VAL A 313 -0.05 -1.62 -19.74
CA VAL A 313 -0.24 -0.91 -18.48
C VAL A 313 -1.58 -1.28 -17.84
N ALA A 314 -2.66 -1.32 -18.62
CA ALA A 314 -4.00 -1.54 -18.09
C ALA A 314 -4.23 -2.96 -17.54
N TYR A 315 -3.65 -4.01 -18.16
CA TYR A 315 -3.72 -5.38 -17.66
C TYR A 315 -2.82 -5.63 -16.44
N ALA A 316 -1.69 -4.91 -16.33
CA ALA A 316 -0.80 -5.01 -15.17
C ALA A 316 -1.31 -4.24 -13.95
N ALA A 317 -2.25 -3.31 -14.16
CA ALA A 317 -2.72 -2.42 -13.13
C ALA A 317 -3.92 -2.97 -12.34
N GLU A 318 -3.98 -2.54 -11.09
CA GLU A 318 -5.11 -2.72 -10.19
C GLU A 318 -5.30 -1.42 -9.40
N ASN A 319 -6.55 -1.03 -9.19
CA ASN A 319 -6.86 0.12 -8.34
C ASN A 319 -7.99 -0.24 -7.38
N THR A 320 -7.84 0.12 -6.11
CA THR A 320 -8.83 -0.13 -5.08
C THR A 320 -9.37 1.19 -4.53
N LEU A 321 -10.68 1.35 -4.59
CA LEU A 321 -11.39 2.54 -4.10
C LEU A 321 -12.34 2.15 -2.97
N GLU A 322 -12.64 3.08 -2.08
CA GLU A 322 -13.50 2.84 -0.93
C GLU A 322 -14.83 3.56 -1.07
N SER A 323 -15.90 2.93 -0.56
CA SER A 323 -17.20 3.57 -0.41
C SER A 323 -17.87 3.14 0.90
N ALA A 324 -18.96 3.81 1.23
CA ALA A 324 -19.87 3.41 2.29
C ALA A 324 -21.30 3.72 1.86
N TYR A 325 -22.25 2.96 2.40
CA TYR A 325 -23.67 3.28 2.28
C TYR A 325 -24.41 2.94 3.57
N ASP A 326 -25.59 3.52 3.72
CA ASP A 326 -26.55 3.23 4.78
C ASP A 326 -27.95 2.89 4.25
N GLU A 327 -28.91 2.72 5.16
CA GLU A 327 -30.28 2.38 4.84
C GLU A 327 -30.98 3.46 4.00
N ASN A 328 -30.58 4.73 4.12
CA ASN A 328 -31.14 5.81 3.29
C ASN A 328 -30.72 5.65 1.84
N ASP A 329 -29.47 5.27 1.58
CA ASP A 329 -28.99 5.01 0.22
C ASP A 329 -29.75 3.84 -0.43
N LEU A 330 -30.00 2.78 0.35
CA LEU A 330 -30.77 1.62 -0.07
C LEU A 330 -32.22 1.97 -0.37
N ALA A 331 -32.87 2.71 0.53
CA ALA A 331 -34.25 3.18 0.35
C ALA A 331 -34.38 4.14 -0.84
N LEU A 332 -33.44 5.07 -0.99
CA LEU A 332 -33.37 6.00 -2.12
C LEU A 332 -33.23 5.25 -3.44
N TYR A 333 -32.36 4.23 -3.50
CA TYR A 333 -32.23 3.39 -4.67
C TYR A 333 -33.53 2.62 -4.97
N ALA A 334 -34.13 2.00 -3.97
CA ALA A 334 -35.36 1.23 -4.14
C ALA A 334 -36.50 2.11 -4.70
N LEU A 335 -36.71 3.30 -4.12
CA LEU A 335 -37.65 4.29 -4.65
C LEU A 335 -37.23 4.74 -6.06
N GLY A 336 -35.93 4.95 -6.28
CA GLY A 336 -35.32 5.39 -7.54
C GLY A 336 -35.51 4.39 -8.69
N VAL A 337 -35.64 3.11 -8.39
CA VAL A 337 -36.04 2.09 -9.37
C VAL A 337 -37.53 1.84 -9.38
N GLY A 338 -38.34 2.49 -8.54
CA GLY A 338 -39.81 2.45 -8.57
C GLY A 338 -40.47 1.50 -7.57
N ALA A 339 -39.80 1.12 -6.48
CA ALA A 339 -40.41 0.34 -5.39
C ALA A 339 -41.31 1.24 -4.53
N ALA A 340 -42.26 0.62 -3.82
CA ALA A 340 -43.13 1.25 -2.82
C ALA A 340 -43.90 2.47 -3.36
N ARG A 341 -44.33 2.41 -4.63
CA ARG A 341 -45.12 3.48 -5.27
C ARG A 341 -46.47 3.67 -4.58
N ASN A 342 -47.00 2.59 -4.04
CA ASN A 342 -48.14 2.61 -3.16
C ASN A 342 -47.65 2.59 -1.71
N PRO A 343 -47.78 3.68 -0.94
CA PRO A 343 -47.24 3.77 0.42
C PRO A 343 -47.96 2.86 1.44
N VAL A 344 -49.02 2.16 1.03
CA VAL A 344 -49.69 1.15 1.86
C VAL A 344 -49.45 -0.29 1.38
N ASP A 345 -48.58 -0.50 0.39
CA ASP A 345 -48.17 -1.83 -0.06
C ASP A 345 -47.09 -2.41 0.87
N GLY A 346 -47.54 -3.16 1.88
CA GLY A 346 -46.67 -3.81 2.87
C GLY A 346 -45.61 -4.72 2.25
N ASP A 347 -45.84 -5.27 1.05
CA ASP A 347 -44.86 -6.15 0.39
C ASP A 347 -43.66 -5.37 -0.16
N GLU A 348 -43.82 -4.09 -0.50
CA GLU A 348 -42.74 -3.24 -1.02
C GLU A 348 -42.18 -2.25 0.00
N LEU A 349 -42.90 -1.97 1.10
CA LEU A 349 -42.42 -1.08 2.17
C LEU A 349 -41.10 -1.55 2.79
N LYS A 350 -40.86 -2.86 2.86
CA LYS A 350 -39.58 -3.45 3.33
C LYS A 350 -38.34 -3.03 2.53
N TYR A 351 -38.50 -2.40 1.36
CA TYR A 351 -37.37 -1.86 0.61
C TYR A 351 -37.06 -0.40 0.93
N VAL A 352 -37.97 0.31 1.61
CA VAL A 352 -37.90 1.78 1.78
C VAL A 352 -38.10 2.24 3.22
N TYR A 353 -38.55 1.36 4.11
CA TYR A 353 -38.79 1.65 5.53
C TYR A 353 -37.77 0.92 6.40
N GLU A 354 -36.80 1.67 6.91
CA GLU A 354 -35.68 1.16 7.68
C GLU A 354 -36.05 0.61 9.06
N LEU A 355 -37.22 0.92 9.61
CA LEU A 355 -37.65 0.30 10.87
C LEU A 355 -38.41 -1.01 10.67
N ASP A 356 -38.64 -1.43 9.41
CA ASP A 356 -39.18 -2.76 9.12
C ASP A 356 -38.17 -3.85 9.50
N GLU A 357 -38.62 -4.88 10.21
CA GLU A 357 -37.78 -6.03 10.59
C GLU A 357 -37.28 -6.80 9.36
N GLN A 358 -38.01 -6.75 8.24
CA GLN A 358 -37.67 -7.36 6.97
C GLN A 358 -36.95 -6.41 6.03
N PHE A 359 -36.49 -5.24 6.50
CA PHE A 359 -35.80 -4.27 5.65
C PHE A 359 -34.62 -4.91 4.91
N ALA A 360 -34.64 -4.84 3.59
CA ALA A 360 -33.67 -5.53 2.74
C ALA A 360 -33.27 -4.69 1.53
N ALA A 361 -31.99 -4.75 1.17
CA ALA A 361 -31.48 -4.11 -0.03
C ALA A 361 -31.97 -4.82 -1.30
N LEU A 362 -32.27 -4.05 -2.35
CA LEU A 362 -32.42 -4.62 -3.68
C LEU A 362 -31.05 -5.08 -4.21
N PRO A 363 -30.92 -6.30 -4.75
CA PRO A 363 -29.63 -6.89 -5.15
C PRO A 363 -28.89 -6.05 -6.21
N THR A 364 -29.64 -5.46 -7.13
CA THR A 364 -29.13 -4.61 -8.21
C THR A 364 -28.47 -3.33 -7.70
N TYR A 365 -28.61 -2.97 -6.42
CA TYR A 365 -27.86 -1.87 -5.81
C TYR A 365 -26.35 -2.14 -5.80
N ALA A 366 -25.90 -3.40 -5.85
CA ALA A 366 -24.48 -3.76 -5.78
C ALA A 366 -23.58 -3.16 -6.88
N VAL A 367 -24.17 -2.66 -7.97
CA VAL A 367 -23.46 -1.92 -9.02
C VAL A 367 -23.24 -0.44 -8.66
N MET A 368 -24.06 0.13 -7.77
CA MET A 368 -24.07 1.57 -7.49
C MET A 368 -22.81 2.03 -6.74
N PRO A 369 -22.39 1.43 -5.61
CA PRO A 369 -21.20 1.90 -4.90
C PRO A 369 -19.92 1.95 -5.77
N PRO A 370 -19.55 0.89 -6.53
CA PRO A 370 -18.37 0.97 -7.40
C PRO A 370 -18.54 1.96 -8.57
N SER A 371 -19.74 2.07 -9.15
CA SER A 371 -20.01 3.07 -10.19
C SER A 371 -19.89 4.50 -9.66
N ASN A 372 -20.33 4.77 -8.44
CA ASN A 372 -20.29 6.10 -7.83
C ASN A 372 -18.86 6.58 -7.60
N VAL A 373 -17.98 5.71 -7.09
CA VAL A 373 -16.55 6.06 -6.90
C VAL A 373 -15.83 6.24 -8.24
N MET A 374 -16.18 5.46 -9.26
CA MET A 374 -15.67 5.64 -10.62
C MET A 374 -16.10 6.99 -11.21
N LEU A 375 -17.40 7.31 -11.15
CA LEU A 375 -17.93 8.59 -11.67
C LEU A 375 -17.35 9.79 -10.91
N ALA A 376 -17.08 9.66 -9.61
CA ALA A 376 -16.42 10.70 -8.84
C ALA A 376 -15.02 11.01 -9.40
N MET A 377 -14.23 9.98 -9.75
CA MET A 377 -12.92 10.18 -10.41
C MET A 377 -13.04 10.80 -11.80
N SER A 378 -14.07 10.43 -12.56
CA SER A 378 -14.28 10.97 -13.91
C SER A 378 -14.60 12.46 -13.94
N LYS A 379 -15.07 13.05 -12.83
CA LYS A 379 -15.22 14.52 -12.71
C LYS A 379 -13.88 15.24 -12.84
N ASP A 380 -12.79 14.60 -12.43
CA ASP A 380 -11.42 15.13 -12.53
C ASP A 380 -10.73 14.68 -13.83
N GLY A 381 -11.48 14.12 -14.80
CA GLY A 381 -10.94 13.60 -16.06
C GLY A 381 -10.15 12.30 -15.92
N LYS A 382 -10.31 11.58 -14.80
CA LYS A 382 -9.58 10.33 -14.52
C LYS A 382 -10.46 9.09 -14.69
N LEU A 383 -9.85 8.00 -15.16
CA LEU A 383 -10.42 6.66 -15.11
C LEU A 383 -9.79 5.85 -13.96
N PRO A 384 -10.47 4.80 -13.46
CA PRO A 384 -9.97 4.02 -12.34
C PRO A 384 -8.67 3.27 -12.63
N LEU A 385 -8.38 2.96 -13.90
CA LEU A 385 -7.22 2.18 -14.29
C LEU A 385 -6.26 3.01 -15.15
N PRO A 386 -4.94 3.01 -14.84
CA PRO A 386 -3.94 3.59 -15.73
C PRO A 386 -3.88 2.80 -17.05
N GLY A 387 -3.43 3.47 -18.12
CA GLY A 387 -3.40 2.89 -19.48
C GLY A 387 -4.73 3.02 -20.24
N LEU A 388 -5.83 3.39 -19.59
CA LEU A 388 -7.06 3.80 -20.26
C LEU A 388 -7.07 5.33 -20.43
N ASN A 389 -6.66 5.81 -21.60
CA ASN A 389 -6.40 7.22 -21.91
C ASN A 389 -7.50 7.82 -22.81
N PHE A 390 -8.77 7.62 -22.46
CA PHE A 390 -9.91 8.19 -23.20
C PHE A 390 -10.88 8.91 -22.26
N GLY A 391 -11.50 9.97 -22.76
CA GLY A 391 -12.49 10.74 -22.01
C GLY A 391 -13.83 10.02 -21.87
N PHE A 392 -14.57 10.43 -20.83
CA PHE A 392 -15.92 9.92 -20.55
C PHE A 392 -16.92 10.18 -21.69
N ASP A 393 -16.70 11.22 -22.50
CA ASP A 393 -17.49 11.57 -23.69
C ASP A 393 -17.49 10.49 -24.78
N ARG A 394 -16.49 9.61 -24.79
CA ARG A 394 -16.36 8.50 -25.76
C ARG A 394 -16.96 7.19 -25.27
N LEU A 395 -17.39 7.13 -24.02
CA LEU A 395 -17.76 5.92 -23.31
C LEU A 395 -19.27 5.69 -23.39
N LEU A 396 -19.68 4.57 -23.99
CA LEU A 396 -21.05 4.10 -23.96
C LEU A 396 -21.13 2.80 -23.13
N HIS A 397 -21.92 2.80 -22.08
CA HIS A 397 -22.13 1.60 -21.27
C HIS A 397 -23.03 0.61 -22.01
N GLY A 398 -22.47 -0.52 -22.45
CA GLY A 398 -23.14 -1.46 -23.35
C GLY A 398 -23.75 -2.67 -22.64
N GLU A 399 -23.01 -3.27 -21.70
CA GLU A 399 -23.46 -4.45 -20.96
C GLU A 399 -23.08 -4.34 -19.49
N GLN A 400 -23.90 -4.94 -18.63
CA GLN A 400 -23.69 -5.00 -17.19
C GLN A 400 -23.89 -6.44 -16.72
N TYR A 401 -22.93 -6.95 -15.96
CA TYR A 401 -23.08 -8.16 -15.16
C TYR A 401 -22.86 -7.82 -13.69
N THR A 402 -23.73 -8.33 -12.83
CA THR A 402 -23.59 -8.19 -11.38
C THR A 402 -23.93 -9.51 -10.75
N GLU A 403 -23.04 -9.97 -9.88
CA GLU A 403 -23.19 -11.17 -9.09
C GLU A 403 -23.06 -10.81 -7.62
N ILE A 404 -24.05 -11.23 -6.86
CA ILE A 404 -24.09 -11.13 -5.42
C ILE A 404 -23.47 -12.41 -4.88
N ARG A 405 -22.45 -12.29 -4.03
CA ARG A 405 -21.85 -13.44 -3.33
C ARG A 405 -22.68 -13.79 -2.10
N ARG A 406 -23.25 -12.77 -1.45
CA ARG A 406 -24.16 -12.87 -0.30
C ARG A 406 -25.03 -11.62 -0.16
N PRO A 407 -26.20 -11.70 0.50
CA PRO A 407 -27.09 -10.56 0.67
C PRO A 407 -26.36 -9.31 1.16
N LEU A 408 -26.68 -8.17 0.55
CA LEU A 408 -26.10 -6.89 0.92
C LEU A 408 -26.53 -6.53 2.36
N PRO A 409 -25.60 -6.09 3.24
CA PRO A 409 -25.95 -5.62 4.57
C PRO A 409 -26.77 -4.34 4.47
N ARG A 410 -27.38 -3.96 5.59
CA ARG A 410 -28.19 -2.75 5.69
C ARG A 410 -27.36 -1.46 5.61
N ARG A 411 -26.08 -1.56 5.99
CA ARG A 411 -25.07 -0.50 5.94
C ARG A 411 -23.68 -1.12 5.97
N GLY A 412 -22.65 -0.38 5.55
CA GLY A 412 -21.27 -0.84 5.69
C GLY A 412 -20.27 0.01 4.93
N ARG A 413 -18.99 -0.33 5.09
CA ARG A 413 -17.89 0.19 4.27
C ARG A 413 -17.35 -0.92 3.38
N PHE A 414 -16.93 -0.54 2.18
CA PHE A 414 -16.55 -1.48 1.14
C PHE A 414 -15.31 -1.02 0.39
N LYS A 415 -14.53 -1.99 -0.07
CA LYS A 415 -13.42 -1.80 -0.99
C LYS A 415 -13.79 -2.37 -2.35
N HIS A 416 -13.56 -1.59 -3.40
CA HIS A 416 -13.86 -1.92 -4.79
C HIS A 416 -12.56 -2.00 -5.56
N THR A 417 -12.19 -3.21 -5.95
CA THR A 417 -10.96 -3.47 -6.68
C THR A 417 -11.26 -3.59 -8.17
N PHE A 418 -10.79 -2.62 -8.95
CA PHE A 418 -10.95 -2.52 -10.40
C PHE A 418 -9.79 -3.21 -11.12
N ARG A 419 -10.10 -4.00 -12.15
CA ARG A 419 -9.12 -4.63 -13.06
C ARG A 419 -9.65 -4.68 -14.48
N LEU A 420 -8.76 -4.51 -15.47
CA LEU A 420 -9.10 -4.77 -16.87
C LEU A 420 -9.29 -6.28 -17.05
N LYS A 421 -10.51 -6.71 -17.39
CA LYS A 421 -10.83 -8.11 -17.65
C LYS A 421 -10.52 -8.47 -19.10
N ALA A 422 -10.91 -7.61 -20.03
CA ALA A 422 -10.68 -7.81 -21.45
C ALA A 422 -10.72 -6.49 -22.23
N ALA A 423 -10.02 -6.42 -23.35
CA ALA A 423 -10.12 -5.36 -24.34
C ALA A 423 -10.18 -5.98 -25.75
N TYR A 424 -11.09 -5.51 -26.59
CA TYR A 424 -11.31 -6.03 -27.93
C TYR A 424 -11.30 -4.92 -28.99
N ASP A 425 -10.64 -5.19 -30.11
CA ASP A 425 -10.52 -4.26 -31.24
C ASP A 425 -11.70 -4.41 -32.20
N LYS A 426 -12.64 -3.46 -32.12
CA LYS A 426 -13.80 -3.37 -33.03
C LYS A 426 -13.66 -2.16 -33.94
N ASN A 427 -12.56 -2.10 -34.70
CA ASN A 427 -12.22 -1.01 -35.65
C ASN A 427 -13.48 -0.36 -36.30
N PRO A 428 -13.68 0.97 -36.12
CA PRO A 428 -12.76 1.96 -35.50
C PRO A 428 -12.91 2.12 -33.98
N HIS A 429 -13.64 1.25 -33.30
CA HIS A 429 -13.96 1.38 -31.87
C HIS A 429 -13.30 0.29 -31.02
N ALA A 430 -13.30 0.47 -29.70
CA ALA A 430 -12.85 -0.56 -28.76
C ALA A 430 -14.00 -1.02 -27.87
N VAL A 431 -13.92 -2.27 -27.40
CA VAL A 431 -14.74 -2.75 -26.28
C VAL A 431 -13.80 -3.00 -25.10
N VAL A 432 -14.08 -2.36 -23.97
CA VAL A 432 -13.31 -2.50 -22.73
C VAL A 432 -14.22 -3.13 -21.69
N VAL A 433 -13.79 -4.25 -21.11
CA VAL A 433 -14.50 -4.95 -20.04
C VAL A 433 -13.73 -4.76 -18.74
N THR A 434 -14.32 -4.04 -17.80
CA THR A 434 -13.75 -3.80 -16.47
C THR A 434 -14.43 -4.71 -15.47
N SER A 435 -13.64 -5.49 -14.73
CA SER A 435 -14.13 -6.27 -13.59
C SER A 435 -13.90 -5.52 -12.29
N ILE A 436 -14.84 -5.66 -11.36
CA ILE A 436 -14.83 -4.96 -10.08
C ILE A 436 -15.23 -5.96 -8.99
N THR A 437 -14.32 -6.21 -8.07
CA THR A 437 -14.58 -7.06 -6.89
C THR A 437 -14.84 -6.17 -5.69
N THR A 438 -15.99 -6.36 -5.03
CA THR A 438 -16.35 -5.61 -3.82
C THR A 438 -16.19 -6.49 -2.60
N THR A 439 -15.39 -6.03 -1.64
CA THR A 439 -15.17 -6.68 -0.34
C THR A 439 -15.66 -5.79 0.80
N ASP A 440 -16.09 -6.38 1.91
CA ASP A 440 -16.44 -5.65 3.13
C ASP A 440 -15.21 -5.42 4.03
N GLU A 441 -15.44 -4.84 5.22
CA GLU A 441 -14.37 -4.56 6.19
C GLU A 441 -13.67 -5.82 6.72
N SER A 442 -14.29 -7.00 6.62
CA SER A 442 -13.67 -8.28 6.98
C SER A 442 -12.79 -8.86 5.86
N GLY A 443 -12.80 -8.23 4.68
CA GLY A 443 -12.11 -8.71 3.48
C GLY A 443 -12.87 -9.77 2.71
N GLN A 444 -14.11 -10.11 3.10
CA GLN A 444 -14.94 -11.08 2.37
C GLN A 444 -15.63 -10.44 1.18
N GLU A 445 -15.60 -11.10 0.03
CA GLU A 445 -16.34 -10.68 -1.14
C GLU A 445 -17.85 -10.62 -0.86
N ILE A 446 -18.49 -9.58 -1.38
CA ILE A 446 -19.94 -9.40 -1.28
C ILE A 446 -20.60 -9.30 -2.65
N ALA A 447 -19.91 -8.72 -3.62
CA ALA A 447 -20.40 -8.59 -4.97
C ALA A 447 -19.25 -8.56 -5.97
N TYR A 448 -19.53 -9.02 -7.18
CA TYR A 448 -18.66 -8.95 -8.33
C TYR A 448 -19.42 -8.31 -9.49
N ASN A 449 -18.81 -7.32 -10.13
CA ASN A 449 -19.40 -6.62 -11.27
C ASN A 449 -18.49 -6.72 -12.50
N GLU A 450 -19.09 -6.80 -13.67
CA GLU A 450 -18.43 -6.53 -14.94
C GLU A 450 -19.19 -5.44 -15.68
N SER A 451 -18.47 -4.39 -16.07
CA SER A 451 -18.98 -3.32 -16.91
C SER A 451 -18.30 -3.38 -18.26
N THR A 452 -19.10 -3.51 -19.31
CA THR A 452 -18.63 -3.46 -20.70
C THR A 452 -18.90 -2.07 -21.25
N SER A 453 -17.83 -1.41 -21.68
CA SER A 453 -17.86 -0.08 -22.28
C SER A 453 -17.45 -0.14 -23.74
N PHE A 454 -18.22 0.51 -24.60
CA PHE A 454 -17.87 0.74 -26.00
C PHE A 454 -17.20 2.11 -26.11
N VAL A 455 -15.93 2.14 -26.52
CA VAL A 455 -15.12 3.36 -26.58
C VAL A 455 -14.96 3.79 -28.03
N ARG A 456 -15.55 4.94 -28.37
CA ARG A 456 -15.60 5.41 -29.75
C ARG A 456 -14.22 5.90 -30.23
N GLY A 457 -13.73 5.37 -31.36
CA GLY A 457 -12.50 5.82 -32.02
C GLY A 457 -11.22 5.24 -31.42
N ALA A 458 -11.32 4.42 -30.38
CA ALA A 458 -10.17 3.81 -29.70
C ALA A 458 -9.75 2.45 -30.31
N GLY A 459 -10.35 2.03 -31.43
CA GLY A 459 -10.02 0.81 -32.16
C GLY A 459 -8.80 0.94 -33.08
N GLY A 460 -8.53 -0.11 -33.86
CA GLY A 460 -7.58 -0.09 -34.97
C GLY A 460 -6.12 -0.38 -34.61
N TRP A 461 -5.86 -1.02 -33.47
CA TRP A 461 -4.51 -1.45 -33.09
C TRP A 461 -4.16 -2.87 -33.57
N GLY A 462 -5.09 -3.57 -34.20
CA GLY A 462 -4.90 -4.93 -34.74
C GLY A 462 -5.09 -6.04 -33.70
N GLY A 463 -5.84 -5.79 -32.62
CA GLY A 463 -6.13 -6.76 -31.56
C GLY A 463 -7.23 -7.78 -31.90
N ASP A 464 -7.54 -8.67 -30.96
CA ASP A 464 -8.67 -9.60 -31.08
C ASP A 464 -10.00 -8.84 -31.13
N ARG A 465 -10.87 -9.19 -32.07
CA ARG A 465 -12.22 -8.59 -32.22
C ARG A 465 -13.17 -9.01 -31.09
N GLY A 466 -12.81 -10.05 -30.35
CA GLY A 466 -13.57 -10.59 -29.25
C GLY A 466 -14.79 -11.39 -29.69
N PRO A 467 -15.54 -11.94 -28.71
CA PRO A 467 -16.67 -12.82 -29.00
C PRO A 467 -17.78 -12.09 -29.77
N SER A 468 -18.39 -12.80 -30.73
CA SER A 468 -19.59 -12.37 -31.46
C SER A 468 -20.66 -13.44 -31.37
N GLY A 469 -21.83 -13.10 -30.83
CA GLY A 469 -22.94 -14.02 -30.67
C GLY A 469 -23.97 -13.47 -29.69
N ASP A 470 -25.23 -13.80 -29.93
CA ASP A 470 -26.31 -13.50 -29.01
C ASP A 470 -26.41 -14.58 -27.93
N ILE A 471 -26.33 -14.14 -26.66
CA ILE A 471 -26.45 -15.00 -25.47
C ILE A 471 -27.74 -14.66 -24.74
N ASN A 472 -28.31 -15.61 -23.98
CA ASN A 472 -29.53 -15.40 -23.19
C ASN A 472 -30.71 -14.86 -24.04
N GLN A 473 -30.93 -15.45 -25.20
CA GLN A 473 -32.03 -15.07 -26.07
C GLN A 473 -33.36 -15.60 -25.52
N PRO A 474 -34.47 -14.83 -25.62
CA PRO A 474 -35.79 -15.34 -25.30
C PRO A 474 -36.09 -16.63 -26.09
N PRO A 475 -36.60 -17.69 -25.45
CA PRO A 475 -36.99 -18.89 -26.17
C PRO A 475 -38.18 -18.59 -27.10
N PRO A 476 -38.38 -19.36 -28.18
CA PRO A 476 -39.44 -19.13 -29.16
C PRO A 476 -40.82 -19.62 -28.63
N ARG A 477 -41.24 -19.08 -27.49
CA ARG A 477 -42.53 -19.31 -26.83
C ARG A 477 -42.97 -18.05 -26.07
N ASP A 478 -44.23 -18.00 -25.66
CA ASP A 478 -44.73 -16.89 -24.83
C ASP A 478 -44.02 -16.82 -23.46
N PRO A 479 -43.84 -15.60 -22.90
CA PRO A 479 -43.25 -15.41 -21.57
C PRO A 479 -44.15 -16.01 -20.49
N ASP A 480 -43.52 -16.57 -19.45
CA ASP A 480 -44.23 -17.12 -18.30
C ASP A 480 -44.83 -16.02 -17.43
N PHE A 481 -44.15 -14.87 -17.35
CA PHE A 481 -44.60 -13.69 -16.62
C PHE A 481 -44.34 -12.42 -17.41
N VAL A 482 -45.29 -11.49 -17.34
CA VAL A 482 -45.18 -10.15 -17.90
C VAL A 482 -45.58 -9.14 -16.83
N ILE A 483 -44.73 -8.17 -16.56
CA ILE A 483 -45.03 -7.04 -15.67
C ILE A 483 -44.95 -5.75 -16.49
N GLU A 484 -46.05 -5.01 -16.51
CA GLU A 484 -46.10 -3.67 -17.08
C GLU A 484 -45.98 -2.62 -15.98
N GLU A 485 -45.05 -1.68 -16.16
CA GLU A 485 -44.84 -0.61 -15.20
C GLU A 485 -44.54 0.71 -15.90
N LYS A 486 -45.41 1.70 -15.68
CA LYS A 486 -45.21 3.05 -16.19
C LYS A 486 -44.20 3.80 -15.34
N THR A 487 -43.05 4.18 -15.88
CA THR A 487 -42.04 4.97 -15.15
C THR A 487 -42.59 6.35 -14.76
N LEU A 488 -42.04 6.96 -13.71
CA LEU A 488 -42.42 8.34 -13.36
C LEU A 488 -41.89 9.34 -14.41
N PRO A 489 -42.61 10.43 -14.70
CA PRO A 489 -42.11 11.49 -15.59
C PRO A 489 -40.76 12.09 -15.14
N ASN A 490 -40.49 12.06 -13.83
CA ASN A 490 -39.25 12.54 -13.21
C ASN A 490 -38.32 11.40 -12.74
N GLN A 491 -38.54 10.14 -13.15
CA GLN A 491 -37.78 8.99 -12.65
C GLN A 491 -36.26 9.17 -12.78
N THR A 492 -35.80 9.72 -13.91
CA THR A 492 -34.37 9.97 -14.16
C THR A 492 -33.77 11.00 -13.20
N LEU A 493 -34.54 12.03 -12.81
CA LEU A 493 -34.12 13.06 -11.85
C LEU A 493 -34.00 12.52 -10.43
N PHE A 494 -34.74 11.46 -10.14
CA PHE A 494 -34.71 10.80 -8.85
C PHE A 494 -33.62 9.74 -8.79
N TYR A 495 -33.53 8.87 -9.79
CA TYR A 495 -32.51 7.82 -9.86
C TYR A 495 -31.09 8.39 -9.84
N ARG A 496 -30.83 9.52 -10.52
CA ARG A 496 -29.51 10.18 -10.48
C ARG A 496 -29.01 10.51 -9.08
N LEU A 497 -29.91 10.70 -8.10
CA LEU A 497 -29.53 10.97 -6.70
C LEU A 497 -28.82 9.78 -6.05
N CYS A 498 -28.95 8.58 -6.64
CA CYS A 498 -28.23 7.38 -6.22
C CYS A 498 -26.74 7.41 -6.64
N GLY A 499 -26.30 8.44 -7.38
CA GLY A 499 -24.89 8.74 -7.64
C GLY A 499 -24.48 8.90 -9.10
N ASP A 500 -25.37 8.64 -10.06
CA ASP A 500 -25.12 8.93 -11.48
C ASP A 500 -25.58 10.34 -11.87
N TRP A 501 -24.67 11.29 -11.72
CA TRP A 501 -24.91 12.71 -11.94
C TRP A 501 -24.84 13.17 -13.41
N ASN A 502 -24.64 12.26 -14.37
CA ASN A 502 -24.39 12.61 -15.77
C ASN A 502 -25.47 13.57 -16.32
N PRO A 503 -25.11 14.75 -16.87
CA PRO A 503 -26.05 15.73 -17.38
C PRO A 503 -26.98 15.19 -18.48
N LEU A 504 -26.59 14.14 -19.20
CA LEU A 504 -27.43 13.45 -20.19
C LEU A 504 -28.83 13.06 -19.66
N HIS A 505 -28.92 12.85 -18.35
CA HIS A 505 -30.13 12.40 -17.66
C HIS A 505 -30.92 13.53 -17.00
N ALA A 506 -30.45 14.78 -17.05
CA ALA A 506 -31.11 15.90 -16.37
C ALA A 506 -31.19 17.19 -17.19
N ASP A 507 -30.19 17.48 -18.03
CA ASP A 507 -30.08 18.72 -18.81
C ASP A 507 -30.54 18.50 -20.26
N PRO A 508 -31.65 19.14 -20.69
CA PRO A 508 -32.13 19.04 -22.06
C PRO A 508 -31.14 19.53 -23.13
N ALA A 509 -30.35 20.58 -22.84
CA ALA A 509 -29.39 21.11 -23.81
C ALA A 509 -28.24 20.12 -24.02
N PHE A 510 -27.76 19.51 -22.93
CA PHE A 510 -26.74 18.47 -22.99
C PHE A 510 -27.26 17.22 -23.70
N ALA A 511 -28.47 16.74 -23.37
CA ALA A 511 -29.07 15.60 -24.03
C ALA A 511 -29.21 15.81 -25.56
N LYS A 512 -29.63 17.02 -25.96
CA LYS A 512 -29.74 17.41 -27.37
C LYS A 512 -28.40 17.43 -28.09
N ALA A 513 -27.33 17.91 -27.43
CA ALA A 513 -25.98 17.88 -27.98
C ALA A 513 -25.47 16.45 -28.27
N PHE A 514 -25.97 15.46 -27.51
CA PHE A 514 -25.67 14.03 -27.71
C PHE A 514 -26.69 13.29 -28.57
N GLY A 515 -27.62 14.01 -29.22
CA GLY A 515 -28.56 13.45 -30.20
C GLY A 515 -29.88 12.95 -29.63
N TYR A 516 -30.25 13.34 -28.40
CA TYR A 516 -31.52 12.98 -27.78
C TYR A 516 -32.46 14.18 -27.64
N ASP A 517 -33.72 14.02 -28.01
CA ASP A 517 -34.71 15.12 -27.99
C ASP A 517 -35.03 15.62 -26.57
N ARG A 518 -34.80 14.78 -25.55
CA ARG A 518 -34.99 15.08 -24.13
C ARG A 518 -34.10 14.17 -23.27
N PRO A 519 -33.90 14.49 -21.98
CA PRO A 519 -33.14 13.63 -21.08
C PRO A 519 -33.70 12.20 -21.04
N ILE A 520 -32.80 11.24 -21.07
CA ILE A 520 -33.12 9.81 -21.12
C ILE A 520 -33.04 9.19 -19.72
N LEU A 521 -33.72 8.06 -19.51
CA LEU A 521 -33.58 7.29 -18.28
C LEU A 521 -32.25 6.50 -18.31
N HIS A 522 -31.59 6.39 -17.16
CA HIS A 522 -30.37 5.59 -17.02
C HIS A 522 -30.64 4.13 -17.37
N GLY A 523 -29.74 3.49 -18.15
CA GLY A 523 -29.82 2.05 -18.40
C GLY A 523 -29.82 1.24 -17.09
N LEU A 524 -29.01 1.66 -16.12
CA LEU A 524 -28.95 1.06 -14.79
C LEU A 524 -30.24 1.23 -13.97
N CYS A 525 -31.07 2.23 -14.26
CA CYS A 525 -32.41 2.37 -13.66
C CYS A 525 -33.36 1.29 -14.21
N THR A 526 -33.42 1.13 -15.54
CA THR A 526 -34.20 0.07 -16.21
C THR A 526 -33.72 -1.32 -15.78
N TYR A 527 -32.42 -1.51 -15.60
CA TYR A 527 -31.82 -2.72 -15.03
C TYR A 527 -32.28 -3.00 -13.59
N GLY A 528 -32.36 -1.97 -12.74
CA GLY A 528 -32.87 -2.10 -11.38
C GLY A 528 -34.37 -2.42 -11.33
N ILE A 529 -35.17 -1.83 -12.24
CA ILE A 529 -36.59 -2.16 -12.42
C ILE A 529 -36.75 -3.63 -12.78
N LEU A 530 -36.01 -4.12 -13.77
CA LEU A 530 -35.98 -5.52 -14.17
C LEU A 530 -35.64 -6.44 -12.98
N GLY A 531 -34.58 -6.12 -12.23
CA GLY A 531 -34.16 -6.89 -11.07
C GLY A 531 -35.24 -6.99 -9.99
N ARG A 532 -35.88 -5.87 -9.63
CA ARG A 532 -37.00 -5.87 -8.67
C ARG A 532 -38.16 -6.72 -9.17
N GLN A 533 -38.52 -6.58 -10.45
CA GLN A 533 -39.66 -7.30 -11.03
C GLN A 533 -39.43 -8.81 -11.07
N VAL A 534 -38.19 -9.27 -11.30
CA VAL A 534 -37.84 -10.69 -11.17
C VAL A 534 -37.93 -11.17 -9.72
N VAL A 535 -37.45 -10.36 -8.75
CA VAL A 535 -37.60 -10.67 -7.31
C VAL A 535 -39.08 -10.80 -6.94
N LYS A 536 -39.94 -9.90 -7.43
CA LYS A 536 -41.38 -9.93 -7.21
C LYS A 536 -42.03 -11.18 -7.82
N ALA A 537 -41.70 -11.50 -9.07
CA ALA A 537 -42.32 -12.60 -9.81
C ALA A 537 -41.86 -14.00 -9.36
N PHE A 538 -40.57 -14.18 -9.04
CA PHE A 538 -39.97 -15.51 -8.86
C PHE A 538 -39.41 -15.78 -7.45
N CYS A 539 -39.23 -14.77 -6.60
CA CYS A 539 -38.59 -14.94 -5.29
C CYS A 539 -39.56 -14.84 -4.11
N GLY A 540 -40.87 -14.71 -4.35
CA GLY A 540 -41.82 -14.34 -3.29
C GLY A 540 -41.53 -12.95 -2.73
N ASN A 541 -40.99 -12.08 -3.58
CA ASN A 541 -40.50 -10.75 -3.23
C ASN A 541 -39.40 -10.76 -2.14
N ASP A 542 -38.64 -11.86 -1.97
CA ASP A 542 -37.44 -11.90 -1.10
C ASP A 542 -36.18 -11.62 -1.93
N PRO A 543 -35.54 -10.44 -1.78
CA PRO A 543 -34.38 -10.07 -2.59
C PRO A 543 -33.16 -10.95 -2.33
N ARG A 544 -33.09 -11.63 -1.18
CA ARG A 544 -31.90 -12.40 -0.75
C ARG A 544 -31.68 -13.65 -1.60
N LYS A 545 -32.70 -14.09 -2.34
CA LYS A 545 -32.62 -15.24 -3.27
C LYS A 545 -31.99 -14.89 -4.62
N PHE A 546 -31.79 -13.61 -4.92
CA PHE A 546 -31.20 -13.18 -6.17
C PHE A 546 -29.69 -13.40 -6.16
N LYS A 547 -29.16 -14.08 -7.17
CA LYS A 547 -27.73 -14.39 -7.27
C LYS A 547 -27.02 -13.49 -8.26
N SER A 548 -27.48 -13.44 -9.51
CA SER A 548 -26.80 -12.64 -10.53
C SER A 548 -27.74 -12.15 -11.61
N ILE A 549 -27.30 -11.13 -12.33
CA ILE A 549 -27.98 -10.62 -13.51
C ILE A 549 -26.97 -10.18 -14.55
N LYS A 550 -27.22 -10.57 -15.80
CA LYS A 550 -26.52 -10.07 -16.98
C LYS A 550 -27.53 -9.36 -17.85
N VAL A 551 -27.18 -8.20 -18.40
CA VAL A 551 -27.99 -7.46 -19.37
C VAL A 551 -27.15 -6.83 -20.47
N ARG A 552 -27.77 -6.59 -21.62
CA ARG A 552 -27.27 -5.69 -22.65
C ARG A 552 -28.27 -4.55 -22.88
N PHE A 553 -27.79 -3.32 -22.80
CA PHE A 553 -28.57 -2.14 -23.15
C PHE A 553 -28.62 -2.03 -24.68
N ALA A 554 -29.84 -2.01 -25.23
CA ALA A 554 -30.06 -2.07 -26.68
C ALA A 554 -30.62 -0.77 -27.24
N GLU A 555 -31.48 -0.09 -26.46
CA GLU A 555 -32.20 1.10 -26.89
C GLU A 555 -32.43 2.05 -25.71
N THR A 556 -32.85 3.26 -26.05
CA THR A 556 -33.13 4.33 -25.09
C THR A 556 -34.51 4.17 -24.44
N VAL A 557 -34.62 4.49 -23.15
CA VAL A 557 -35.89 4.67 -22.43
C VAL A 557 -36.06 6.13 -22.09
N PHE A 558 -37.24 6.68 -22.27
CA PHE A 558 -37.57 8.00 -21.79
C PHE A 558 -38.44 7.96 -20.52
N PRO A 559 -38.21 8.86 -19.55
CA PRO A 559 -39.06 8.95 -18.36
C PRO A 559 -40.53 9.19 -18.73
N GLY A 560 -41.43 8.47 -18.04
CA GLY A 560 -42.87 8.47 -18.30
C GLY A 560 -43.37 7.34 -19.22
N GLU A 561 -42.46 6.64 -19.91
CA GLU A 561 -42.80 5.49 -20.75
C GLU A 561 -43.13 4.25 -19.91
N THR A 562 -43.87 3.32 -20.51
CA THR A 562 -44.29 2.05 -19.91
C THR A 562 -43.31 0.96 -20.30
N LEU A 563 -42.68 0.37 -19.29
CA LEU A 563 -41.81 -0.77 -19.44
C LEU A 563 -42.63 -2.05 -19.34
N GLU A 564 -42.52 -2.90 -20.36
CA GLU A 564 -43.04 -4.26 -20.35
C GLU A 564 -41.86 -5.21 -20.15
N THR A 565 -41.79 -5.82 -18.97
CA THR A 565 -40.76 -6.81 -18.64
C THR A 565 -41.31 -8.21 -18.85
N ARG A 566 -40.72 -8.93 -19.80
CA ARG A 566 -41.11 -10.27 -20.21
C ARG A 566 -40.08 -11.26 -19.67
N MET A 567 -40.55 -12.31 -19.02
CA MET A 567 -39.71 -13.24 -18.27
C MET A 567 -40.04 -14.69 -18.63
N TRP A 568 -39.01 -15.46 -18.96
CA TRP A 568 -39.09 -16.88 -19.29
C TRP A 568 -38.29 -17.68 -18.27
N LYS A 569 -38.97 -18.52 -17.50
CA LYS A 569 -38.36 -19.48 -16.59
C LYS A 569 -37.73 -20.60 -17.43
N GLU A 570 -36.40 -20.59 -17.51
CA GLU A 570 -35.62 -21.64 -18.19
C GLU A 570 -35.38 -22.82 -17.24
N SER A 571 -35.18 -22.54 -15.96
CA SER A 571 -35.14 -23.53 -14.87
C SER A 571 -35.60 -22.89 -13.55
N GLU A 572 -35.64 -23.66 -12.46
CA GLU A 572 -35.94 -23.14 -11.12
C GLU A 572 -35.00 -22.00 -10.67
N LEU A 573 -33.77 -21.99 -11.16
CA LEU A 573 -32.73 -21.05 -10.75
C LEU A 573 -32.33 -20.06 -11.84
N ARG A 574 -32.99 -20.08 -13.00
CA ARG A 574 -32.56 -19.27 -14.16
C ARG A 574 -33.74 -18.75 -14.97
N ILE A 575 -33.78 -17.42 -15.11
CA ILE A 575 -34.86 -16.69 -15.75
C ILE A 575 -34.25 -15.84 -16.87
N VAL A 576 -34.65 -16.08 -18.11
CA VAL A 576 -34.30 -15.24 -19.25
C VAL A 576 -35.28 -14.07 -19.30
N CYS A 577 -34.80 -12.87 -19.59
CA CYS A 577 -35.60 -11.65 -19.55
C CYS A 577 -35.43 -10.79 -20.80
N GLU A 578 -36.46 -10.02 -21.11
CA GLU A 578 -36.46 -8.95 -22.11
C GLU A 578 -37.27 -7.78 -21.56
N VAL A 579 -36.81 -6.54 -21.76
CA VAL A 579 -37.60 -5.35 -21.41
C VAL A 579 -37.87 -4.54 -22.67
N ARG A 580 -39.14 -4.19 -22.87
CA ARG A 580 -39.61 -3.35 -23.97
C ARG A 580 -40.22 -2.06 -23.49
N VAL A 581 -40.16 -1.04 -24.32
CA VAL A 581 -41.00 0.16 -24.18
C VAL A 581 -42.29 -0.09 -24.97
N LYS A 582 -43.41 -0.16 -24.26
CA LYS A 582 -44.72 -0.53 -24.81
C LYS A 582 -45.20 0.46 -25.86
N GLU A 583 -45.01 1.75 -25.64
CA GLU A 583 -45.48 2.80 -26.55
C GLU A 583 -44.78 2.79 -27.92
N ARG A 584 -43.55 2.27 -28.00
CA ARG A 584 -42.71 2.30 -29.21
C ARG A 584 -42.40 0.93 -29.80
N ASP A 585 -42.78 -0.14 -29.12
CA ASP A 585 -42.41 -1.53 -29.42
C ASP A 585 -40.89 -1.69 -29.67
N LYS A 586 -40.09 -1.18 -28.73
CA LYS A 586 -38.62 -1.25 -28.79
C LYS A 586 -38.07 -2.04 -27.61
N VAL A 587 -37.23 -3.02 -27.90
CA VAL A 587 -36.47 -3.78 -26.89
C VAL A 587 -35.33 -2.91 -26.37
N VAL A 588 -35.37 -2.57 -25.08
CA VAL A 588 -34.39 -1.70 -24.40
C VAL A 588 -33.37 -2.48 -23.58
N ILE A 589 -33.76 -3.64 -23.04
CA ILE A 589 -32.85 -4.62 -22.46
C ILE A 589 -33.03 -5.95 -23.19
N ARG A 590 -31.92 -6.48 -23.69
CA ARG A 590 -31.83 -7.81 -24.34
C ARG A 590 -30.66 -8.62 -23.80
N ASN A 591 -30.53 -9.86 -24.27
CA ASN A 591 -29.48 -10.80 -23.86
C ASN A 591 -29.40 -10.93 -22.33
N ALA A 592 -30.56 -10.87 -21.68
CA ALA A 592 -30.65 -10.75 -20.24
C ALA A 592 -31.05 -12.06 -19.58
N ALA A 593 -30.38 -12.37 -18.49
CA ALA A 593 -30.73 -13.49 -17.64
C ALA A 593 -30.46 -13.12 -16.18
N VAL A 594 -31.34 -13.60 -15.31
CA VAL A 594 -31.20 -13.57 -13.85
C VAL A 594 -31.01 -14.99 -13.34
N GLU A 595 -30.02 -15.19 -12.48
CA GLU A 595 -29.86 -16.42 -11.73
C GLU A 595 -30.26 -16.22 -10.27
N LEU A 596 -30.80 -17.27 -9.67
CA LEU A 596 -31.21 -17.31 -8.28
C LEU A 596 -30.32 -18.26 -7.48
N PHE A 597 -30.21 -18.00 -6.19
CA PHE A 597 -29.60 -18.92 -5.24
C PHE A 597 -30.53 -20.10 -4.99
N GLU A 598 -29.95 -21.30 -4.99
CA GLU A 598 -30.64 -22.49 -4.48
C GLU A 598 -30.89 -22.37 -2.96
N GLN A 599 -29.89 -21.85 -2.24
CA GLN A 599 -29.98 -21.53 -0.81
C GLN A 599 -29.36 -20.16 -0.56
N ILE A 600 -30.03 -19.33 0.25
CA ILE A 600 -29.53 -17.99 0.58
C ILE A 600 -28.18 -18.14 1.29
N PRO A 601 -27.08 -17.66 0.69
CA PRO A 601 -25.78 -17.77 1.32
C PRO A 601 -25.75 -16.90 2.57
N LEU A 602 -25.37 -17.52 3.69
CA LEU A 602 -25.12 -16.82 4.93
C LEU A 602 -23.74 -16.17 4.87
N PRO A 603 -23.49 -15.07 5.61
CA PRO A 603 -22.13 -14.68 5.94
C PRO A 603 -21.43 -15.93 6.48
N ALA A 604 -20.18 -16.16 6.08
CA ALA A 604 -19.41 -17.19 6.77
C ALA A 604 -19.53 -16.87 8.26
N THR A 605 -20.07 -17.81 9.06
CA THR A 605 -19.83 -17.75 10.49
C THR A 605 -18.34 -17.54 10.62
N SER A 606 -17.89 -16.67 11.51
CA SER A 606 -16.52 -16.74 11.99
C SER A 606 -16.40 -18.12 12.64
N GLY A 607 -16.24 -19.16 11.83
CA GLY A 607 -15.75 -20.44 12.26
C GLY A 607 -14.50 -20.07 13.03
N ALA A 608 -14.42 -20.58 14.26
CA ALA A 608 -13.16 -20.75 14.93
C ALA A 608 -12.16 -21.10 13.85
N ALA A 609 -11.21 -20.19 13.58
CA ALA A 609 -10.29 -20.33 12.48
C ALA A 609 -9.63 -21.70 12.66
N THR A 610 -10.08 -22.67 11.88
CA THR A 610 -9.36 -23.92 11.67
C THR A 610 -8.05 -23.47 11.10
N GLY A 611 -6.98 -23.66 11.89
CA GLY A 611 -5.68 -23.07 11.66
C GLY A 611 -5.25 -23.11 10.20
N GLU A 612 -5.43 -21.98 9.53
CA GLU A 612 -4.39 -21.53 8.61
C GLU A 612 -3.21 -21.19 9.50
N SER A 613 -2.07 -21.83 9.23
CA SER A 613 -0.81 -21.51 9.88
C SER A 613 -0.54 -20.02 9.68
N ALA A 614 -0.83 -19.22 10.71
CA ALA A 614 -0.50 -17.81 10.76
C ALA A 614 1.01 -17.67 10.53
N THR A 615 1.38 -17.00 9.45
CA THR A 615 2.74 -16.52 9.28
C THR A 615 3.06 -15.60 10.46
N PRO A 616 4.13 -15.84 11.24
CA PRO A 616 4.38 -15.10 12.46
C PRO A 616 4.61 -13.61 12.18
N THR A 617 3.80 -12.75 12.80
CA THR A 617 3.92 -11.29 12.74
C THR A 617 5.30 -10.87 13.24
N LYS A 618 6.11 -10.28 12.35
CA LYS A 618 7.50 -9.90 12.63
C LYS A 618 7.67 -8.70 13.58
N GLY A 619 6.60 -7.94 13.87
CA GLY A 619 6.63 -6.73 14.71
C GLY A 619 5.97 -6.91 16.10
N PRO A 620 6.00 -5.87 16.97
CA PRO A 620 5.40 -5.93 18.31
C PRO A 620 3.88 -6.07 18.25
N ILE A 621 3.34 -6.95 19.09
CA ILE A 621 1.89 -7.12 19.33
C ILE A 621 1.50 -6.61 20.73
N ALA A 622 0.22 -6.48 21.05
CA ALA A 622 -0.23 -5.97 22.36
C ALA A 622 0.34 -6.78 23.53
N ALA A 623 0.40 -8.11 23.40
CA ALA A 623 0.99 -8.98 24.42
C ALA A 623 2.48 -8.66 24.69
N ASP A 624 3.25 -8.32 23.65
CA ASP A 624 4.66 -7.93 23.79
C ASP A 624 4.78 -6.61 24.57
N ILE A 625 3.89 -5.65 24.30
CA ILE A 625 3.82 -4.36 25.01
C ILE A 625 3.48 -4.58 26.49
N PHE A 626 2.48 -5.40 26.81
CA PHE A 626 2.09 -5.69 28.19
C PHE A 626 3.17 -6.47 28.96
N ALA A 627 3.89 -7.37 28.30
CA ALA A 627 5.05 -8.03 28.89
C ALA A 627 6.21 -7.05 29.14
N ALA A 628 6.47 -6.11 28.23
CA ALA A 628 7.46 -5.05 28.42
C ALA A 628 7.08 -4.12 29.58
N ILE A 629 5.79 -3.77 29.71
CA ILE A 629 5.26 -3.02 30.87
C ILE A 629 5.54 -3.79 32.15
N GLY A 630 5.24 -5.09 32.20
CA GLY A 630 5.52 -5.92 33.37
C GLY A 630 6.99 -5.92 33.78
N ARG A 631 7.92 -6.02 32.82
CA ARG A 631 9.37 -5.93 33.06
C ARG A 631 9.78 -4.55 33.59
N TYR A 632 9.22 -3.48 33.04
CA TYR A 632 9.48 -2.11 33.47
C TYR A 632 8.99 -1.84 34.91
N LEU A 633 7.81 -2.37 35.28
CA LEU A 633 7.28 -2.22 36.63
C LEU A 633 8.15 -2.95 37.67
N ALA A 634 8.74 -4.09 37.31
CA ALA A 634 9.61 -4.84 38.21
C ALA A 634 10.90 -4.07 38.61
N THR A 635 11.33 -3.11 37.80
CA THR A 635 12.52 -2.28 38.06
C THR A 635 12.18 -0.87 38.56
N SER A 636 10.92 -0.44 38.45
CA SER A 636 10.46 0.93 38.73
C SER A 636 9.80 1.06 40.11
N LYS A 637 10.59 0.96 41.19
CA LYS A 637 10.09 1.07 42.57
C LYS A 637 9.46 2.42 42.88
N GLY A 638 8.31 2.42 43.56
CA GLY A 638 7.53 3.60 43.97
C GLY A 638 6.50 4.08 42.94
N LEU A 639 6.40 3.46 41.77
CA LEU A 639 5.50 3.92 40.70
C LEU A 639 4.02 3.65 41.03
N GLY A 640 3.71 2.51 41.63
CA GLY A 640 2.32 2.19 42.02
C GLY A 640 1.77 3.15 43.08
N ASP A 641 2.60 3.52 44.07
CA ASP A 641 2.24 4.51 45.09
C ASP A 641 1.97 5.92 44.51
N GLN A 642 2.59 6.26 43.38
CA GLN A 642 2.34 7.52 42.67
C GLN A 642 1.05 7.47 41.83
N LEU A 643 0.78 6.35 41.15
CA LEU A 643 -0.34 6.28 40.22
C LEU A 643 -1.65 5.92 40.92
N LYS A 644 -1.67 4.90 41.79
CA LYS A 644 -2.84 4.41 42.54
C LYS A 644 -4.11 4.27 41.70
N THR A 645 -3.97 3.80 40.47
CA THR A 645 -5.05 3.70 39.47
C THR A 645 -5.04 2.30 38.84
N VAL A 646 -6.20 1.68 38.68
CA VAL A 646 -6.40 0.44 37.92
C VAL A 646 -6.87 0.81 36.52
N PHE A 647 -6.07 0.47 35.51
CA PHE A 647 -6.39 0.68 34.10
C PHE A 647 -6.83 -0.64 33.45
N GLN A 648 -7.87 -0.56 32.64
CA GLN A 648 -8.35 -1.68 31.86
C GLN A 648 -8.30 -1.35 30.38
N PHE A 649 -7.76 -2.24 29.58
CA PHE A 649 -7.66 -2.12 28.13
C PHE A 649 -8.54 -3.18 27.50
N LYS A 650 -9.47 -2.76 26.65
CA LYS A 650 -10.29 -3.64 25.80
C LYS A 650 -9.87 -3.39 24.35
N LEU A 651 -9.04 -4.27 23.82
CA LEU A 651 -8.49 -4.18 22.48
C LEU A 651 -9.39 -4.93 21.49
N LYS A 652 -9.52 -4.39 20.28
CA LYS A 652 -10.25 -5.00 19.16
C LYS A 652 -9.29 -5.37 18.02
N SER A 653 -9.65 -6.41 17.28
CA SER A 653 -8.98 -6.86 16.05
C SER A 653 -7.45 -7.09 16.19
N PRO A 654 -7.01 -8.15 16.91
CA PRO A 654 -7.81 -9.17 17.58
C PRO A 654 -8.38 -8.71 18.94
N GLU A 655 -9.45 -9.37 19.40
CA GLU A 655 -10.03 -9.05 20.70
C GLU A 655 -9.14 -9.53 21.84
N SER A 656 -8.73 -8.63 22.72
CA SER A 656 -8.04 -8.98 23.96
C SER A 656 -8.34 -7.98 25.07
N ALA A 657 -8.22 -8.43 26.32
CA ALA A 657 -8.38 -7.56 27.48
C ALA A 657 -7.16 -7.64 28.38
N TRP A 658 -6.80 -6.53 28.99
CA TRP A 658 -5.66 -6.44 29.90
C TRP A 658 -5.96 -5.49 31.04
N THR A 659 -5.51 -5.83 32.24
CA THR A 659 -5.63 -5.00 33.43
C THR A 659 -4.24 -4.64 33.95
N LEU A 660 -4.01 -3.34 34.12
CA LEU A 660 -2.84 -2.79 34.80
C LEU A 660 -3.28 -2.27 36.16
N ASP A 661 -2.97 -3.02 37.21
CA ASP A 661 -3.30 -2.68 38.59
C ASP A 661 -2.12 -1.97 39.26
N MET A 662 -2.20 -0.64 39.39
CA MET A 662 -1.21 0.17 40.11
C MET A 662 -1.55 0.40 41.59
N LYS A 663 -2.58 -0.26 42.14
CA LYS A 663 -2.90 -0.22 43.58
C LYS A 663 -2.21 -1.36 44.35
N SER A 664 -1.84 -2.43 43.65
CA SER A 664 -1.14 -3.58 44.21
C SER A 664 0.39 -3.42 44.11
N GLY A 665 1.02 -2.76 45.09
CA GLY A 665 2.47 -2.56 45.14
C GLY A 665 2.97 -1.61 44.05
N ASP A 666 4.06 -1.96 43.35
CA ASP A 666 4.66 -1.13 42.29
C ASP A 666 3.98 -1.26 40.92
N GLY A 667 2.94 -2.09 40.81
CA GLY A 667 2.15 -2.28 39.60
C GLY A 667 2.17 -3.72 39.09
N LEU A 668 1.00 -4.23 38.70
CA LEU A 668 0.84 -5.58 38.16
C LEU A 668 0.09 -5.55 36.83
N VAL A 669 0.65 -6.22 35.81
CA VAL A 669 -0.04 -6.48 34.54
C VAL A 669 -0.69 -7.86 34.59
N VAL A 670 -1.98 -7.91 34.24
CA VAL A 670 -2.78 -9.13 34.21
C VAL A 670 -3.48 -9.23 32.87
N SER A 671 -3.42 -10.41 32.24
CA SER A 671 -4.25 -10.69 31.06
C SER A 671 -5.70 -10.89 31.50
N GLY A 672 -6.64 -10.30 30.76
CA GLY A 672 -8.06 -10.28 31.07
C GLY A 672 -8.52 -9.06 31.89
N ILE A 673 -9.81 -9.06 32.22
CA ILE A 673 -10.47 -8.04 33.04
C ILE A 673 -10.40 -8.46 34.50
N LYS A 674 -9.79 -7.65 35.37
CA LYS A 674 -9.67 -7.95 36.80
C LYS A 674 -10.22 -6.81 37.66
N GLY A 675 -11.31 -7.08 38.38
CA GLY A 675 -11.91 -6.14 39.33
C GLY A 675 -12.54 -4.91 38.68
N SER A 676 -12.87 -3.90 39.49
CA SER A 676 -13.38 -2.61 38.99
C SER A 676 -12.22 -1.71 38.56
N ALA A 677 -12.19 -1.33 37.28
CA ALA A 677 -11.21 -0.38 36.77
C ALA A 677 -11.57 1.06 37.13
N ASP A 678 -10.57 1.87 37.46
CA ASP A 678 -10.76 3.32 37.62
C ASP A 678 -10.86 3.99 36.24
N VAL A 679 -10.20 3.42 35.22
CA VAL A 679 -10.20 3.90 33.83
C VAL A 679 -10.24 2.71 32.86
N THR A 680 -11.13 2.75 31.88
CA THR A 680 -11.17 1.76 30.78
C THR A 680 -10.89 2.42 29.44
N LEU A 681 -9.95 1.86 28.67
CA LEU A 681 -9.58 2.28 27.32
C LEU A 681 -10.04 1.22 26.31
N GLU A 682 -10.84 1.63 25.33
CA GLU A 682 -11.29 0.79 24.23
C GLU A 682 -10.71 1.32 22.91
N LEU A 683 -9.94 0.51 22.19
CA LEU A 683 -9.28 0.86 20.92
C LEU A 683 -8.83 -0.41 20.15
N ASN A 684 -8.43 -0.28 18.88
CA ASN A 684 -7.85 -1.41 18.16
C ASN A 684 -6.44 -1.75 18.66
N GLU A 685 -6.04 -3.02 18.58
CA GLU A 685 -4.69 -3.46 18.97
C GLU A 685 -3.58 -2.69 18.24
N ASN A 686 -3.73 -2.48 16.93
CA ASN A 686 -2.74 -1.73 16.14
C ASN A 686 -2.59 -0.27 16.61
N ASP A 687 -3.69 0.38 16.99
CA ASP A 687 -3.67 1.75 17.52
C ASP A 687 -3.03 1.78 18.93
N PHE A 688 -3.25 0.75 19.75
CA PHE A 688 -2.59 0.59 21.05
C PHE A 688 -1.08 0.38 20.93
N VAL A 689 -0.63 -0.48 20.00
CA VAL A 689 0.80 -0.70 19.73
C VAL A 689 1.44 0.56 19.17
N ALA A 690 0.79 1.26 18.23
CA ALA A 690 1.30 2.51 17.69
C ALA A 690 1.42 3.59 18.78
N MET A 691 0.44 3.67 19.68
CA MET A 691 0.45 4.61 20.80
C MET A 691 1.59 4.30 21.78
N SER A 692 1.77 3.01 22.12
CA SER A 692 2.78 2.56 23.09
C SER A 692 4.22 2.62 22.56
N THR A 693 4.39 2.66 21.23
CA THR A 693 5.70 2.80 20.57
C THR A 693 5.98 4.24 20.10
N GLY A 694 5.15 5.21 20.48
CA GLY A 694 5.33 6.63 20.11
C GLY A 694 5.02 6.97 18.65
N ARG A 695 4.40 6.05 17.90
CA ARG A 695 4.01 6.23 16.50
C ARG A 695 2.62 6.86 16.33
N ALA A 696 1.81 6.88 17.38
CA ALA A 696 0.52 7.54 17.40
C ALA A 696 0.35 8.38 18.68
N ASP A 697 -0.29 9.54 18.55
CA ASP A 697 -0.60 10.42 19.67
C ASP A 697 -1.92 10.00 20.36
N PRO A 698 -1.92 9.73 21.67
CA PRO A 698 -3.11 9.31 22.41
C PRO A 698 -4.27 10.33 22.33
N ASN A 699 -3.98 11.63 22.35
CA ASN A 699 -5.02 12.66 22.30
C ASN A 699 -5.68 12.68 20.92
N LYS A 700 -4.92 12.53 19.83
CA LYS A 700 -5.47 12.40 18.47
C LYS A 700 -6.33 11.15 18.30
N LEU A 701 -5.94 10.03 18.90
CA LEU A 701 -6.75 8.80 18.87
C LEU A 701 -8.08 8.98 19.61
N TYR A 702 -8.07 9.67 20.75
CA TYR A 702 -9.28 9.99 21.52
C TYR A 702 -10.20 10.96 20.77
N PHE A 703 -9.70 12.14 20.38
CA PHE A 703 -10.50 13.14 19.67
C PHE A 703 -10.94 12.70 18.28
N GLY A 704 -10.19 11.78 17.65
CA GLY A 704 -10.53 11.16 16.37
C GLY A 704 -11.51 9.98 16.46
N GLY A 705 -12.01 9.65 17.66
CA GLY A 705 -12.99 8.57 17.87
C GLY A 705 -12.44 7.15 17.73
N LYS A 706 -11.12 6.98 17.57
CA LYS A 706 -10.44 5.68 17.50
C LYS A 706 -10.13 5.07 18.86
N MET A 707 -10.15 5.89 19.91
CA MET A 707 -10.01 5.47 21.30
C MET A 707 -11.16 6.03 22.12
N LYS A 708 -11.85 5.18 22.86
CA LYS A 708 -12.87 5.57 23.84
C LYS A 708 -12.31 5.37 25.24
N VAL A 709 -12.46 6.38 26.09
CA VAL A 709 -12.05 6.33 27.49
C VAL A 709 -13.30 6.47 28.36
N SER A 710 -13.48 5.54 29.29
CA SER A 710 -14.57 5.57 30.28
C SER A 710 -14.03 5.44 31.71
N GLY A 711 -14.81 5.88 32.70
CA GLY A 711 -14.35 6.01 34.09
C GLY A 711 -13.71 7.39 34.35
N ASN A 712 -12.64 7.43 35.13
CA ASN A 712 -11.92 8.65 35.47
C ASN A 712 -11.01 9.11 34.31
N VAL A 713 -11.60 9.81 33.34
CA VAL A 713 -10.91 10.27 32.10
C VAL A 713 -9.64 11.08 32.42
N MET A 714 -9.61 11.87 33.49
CA MET A 714 -8.42 12.62 33.92
C MET A 714 -7.29 11.72 34.40
N ALA A 715 -7.62 10.58 35.02
CA ALA A 715 -6.64 9.58 35.41
C ALA A 715 -6.02 8.85 34.21
N SER A 716 -6.61 8.90 33.00
CA SER A 716 -6.01 8.33 31.79
C SER A 716 -4.68 8.98 31.42
N GLN A 717 -4.49 10.27 31.76
CA GLN A 717 -3.25 11.02 31.54
C GLN A 717 -2.06 10.46 32.34
N LYS A 718 -2.33 9.69 33.40
CA LYS A 718 -1.30 8.99 34.18
C LYS A 718 -0.61 7.86 33.41
N LEU A 719 -1.16 7.42 32.27
CA LEU A 719 -0.53 6.44 31.36
C LEU A 719 0.65 7.02 30.57
N GLY A 720 0.99 8.32 30.73
CA GLY A 720 2.14 8.93 30.06
C GLY A 720 3.48 8.25 30.35
N PHE A 721 3.60 7.45 31.42
CA PHE A 721 4.80 6.65 31.67
C PHE A 721 5.03 5.55 30.62
N LEU A 722 3.99 5.11 29.89
CA LEU A 722 4.14 4.13 28.81
C LEU A 722 5.05 4.66 27.69
N GLN A 723 5.13 5.97 27.49
CA GLN A 723 6.06 6.60 26.55
C GLN A 723 7.53 6.55 27.00
N LYS A 724 7.78 6.16 28.26
CA LYS A 724 9.13 5.99 28.84
C LYS A 724 9.60 4.54 28.78
N LEU A 725 8.82 3.62 28.20
CA LEU A 725 9.30 2.28 27.88
C LEU A 725 10.41 2.41 26.83
N GLU A 726 11.65 2.10 27.21
CA GLU A 726 12.76 2.12 26.26
C GLU A 726 12.49 1.13 25.13
N ALA A 727 12.74 1.54 23.88
CA ALA A 727 12.51 0.70 22.70
C ALA A 727 13.23 -0.66 22.82
N GLY A 728 14.40 -0.69 23.47
CA GLY A 728 15.15 -1.93 23.75
C GLY A 728 14.39 -2.97 24.57
N LEU A 729 13.55 -2.57 25.54
CA LEU A 729 12.73 -3.50 26.34
C LEU A 729 11.64 -4.18 25.51
N ILE A 730 11.03 -3.45 24.58
CA ILE A 730 10.02 -3.98 23.65
C ILE A 730 10.71 -4.92 22.65
N ASP A 731 11.85 -4.50 22.10
CA ASP A 731 12.63 -5.31 21.16
C ASP A 731 13.12 -6.61 21.79
N GLU A 732 13.58 -6.60 23.05
CA GLU A 732 13.96 -7.82 23.79
C GLU A 732 12.80 -8.80 23.97
N VAL A 733 11.59 -8.30 24.26
CA VAL A 733 10.39 -9.13 24.40
C VAL A 733 9.98 -9.72 23.04
N VAL A 734 10.02 -8.91 21.98
CA VAL A 734 9.73 -9.35 20.61
C VAL A 734 10.76 -10.39 20.15
N GLN A 735 12.05 -10.19 20.39
CA GLN A 735 13.11 -11.14 20.05
C GLN A 735 12.97 -12.44 20.85
N ALA A 736 12.61 -12.37 22.13
CA ALA A 736 12.34 -13.56 22.93
C ALA A 736 11.13 -14.36 22.40
N ARG A 737 10.07 -13.68 21.95
CA ARG A 737 8.91 -14.31 21.28
C ARG A 737 9.32 -14.98 19.96
N LEU A 738 10.12 -14.30 19.14
CA LEU A 738 10.55 -14.80 17.83
C LEU A 738 11.61 -15.91 17.92
N GLY A 739 12.44 -15.93 18.98
CA GLY A 739 13.52 -16.89 19.18
C GLY A 739 13.11 -18.26 19.75
N GLN A 740 11.92 -18.40 20.34
CA GLN A 740 11.47 -19.66 20.96
C GLN A 740 10.60 -20.56 20.07
N GLY A 741 10.29 -20.18 18.82
CA GLY A 741 9.42 -20.99 17.95
C GLY A 741 8.03 -21.30 18.52
N GLY A 742 7.61 -20.58 19.57
CA GLY A 742 6.40 -20.84 20.35
C GLY A 742 5.22 -20.04 19.84
N ALA A 743 4.09 -20.72 19.63
CA ALA A 743 2.79 -20.09 19.48
C ALA A 743 2.55 -19.08 20.62
N PRO A 744 1.87 -17.94 20.36
CA PRO A 744 1.52 -17.00 21.42
C PRO A 744 0.75 -17.75 22.52
N ALA A 745 1.06 -17.44 23.79
CA ALA A 745 0.31 -17.94 24.93
C ALA A 745 -1.19 -17.70 24.67
N GLN A 746 -1.97 -18.79 24.65
CA GLN A 746 -3.40 -18.76 24.37
C GLN A 746 -4.09 -17.72 25.27
N ALA A 747 -4.80 -16.79 24.65
CA ALA A 747 -5.80 -16.00 25.34
C ALA A 747 -6.89 -16.97 25.82
N ILE A 748 -6.94 -17.18 27.14
CA ILE A 748 -7.99 -17.95 27.81
C ILE A 748 -9.30 -17.15 27.70
N ASP A 749 -10.40 -17.88 27.49
CA ASP A 749 -11.78 -17.41 27.41
C ASP A 749 -12.04 -16.14 28.24
N VAL A 750 -12.49 -15.09 27.55
CA VAL A 750 -13.10 -13.92 28.19
C VAL A 750 -14.40 -14.41 28.84
N PRO A 751 -14.55 -14.37 30.18
CA PRO A 751 -15.86 -14.61 30.77
C PRO A 751 -16.79 -13.52 30.25
N SER A 752 -17.92 -13.91 29.65
CA SER A 752 -18.97 -12.95 29.33
C SER A 752 -19.28 -12.16 30.60
N GLU A 753 -19.29 -10.83 30.48
CA GLU A 753 -19.65 -9.90 31.56
C GLU A 753 -20.82 -10.50 32.34
N ALA A 754 -20.62 -10.79 33.63
CA ALA A 754 -21.70 -11.31 34.46
C ALA A 754 -22.87 -10.32 34.34
N PRO A 755 -24.11 -10.79 34.06
CA PRO A 755 -25.23 -9.90 33.85
C PRO A 755 -25.34 -8.97 35.06
N LYS A 756 -25.34 -7.64 34.80
CA LYS A 756 -25.61 -6.65 35.85
C LYS A 756 -26.86 -7.12 36.62
N PRO A 757 -26.84 -7.17 37.96
CA PRO A 757 -28.04 -7.51 38.70
C PRO A 757 -29.11 -6.46 38.39
N GLY A 758 -30.26 -6.90 37.89
CA GLY A 758 -31.36 -6.02 37.52
C GLY A 758 -31.90 -5.29 38.75
N ARG A 759 -32.08 -3.98 38.63
CA ARG A 759 -32.57 -3.11 39.72
C ARG A 759 -34.09 -3.00 39.76
N ALA A 760 -34.78 -3.66 38.83
CA ALA A 760 -36.24 -3.79 38.83
C ALA A 760 -36.84 -4.08 40.21
N GLY A 761 -36.30 -5.07 40.94
CA GLY A 761 -36.83 -5.45 42.26
C GLY A 761 -36.81 -4.30 43.28
N GLU A 762 -35.72 -3.53 43.31
CA GLU A 762 -35.59 -2.34 44.16
C GLU A 762 -36.64 -1.29 43.78
N ILE A 763 -36.85 -1.07 42.48
CA ILE A 763 -37.78 -0.05 41.97
C ILE A 763 -39.23 -0.45 42.25
N PHE A 764 -39.62 -1.69 42.02
CA PHE A 764 -40.98 -2.18 42.29
C PHE A 764 -41.28 -2.28 43.79
N ASP A 765 -40.28 -2.56 44.63
CA ASP A 765 -40.40 -2.46 46.09
C ASP A 765 -40.57 -1.00 46.56
N ALA A 766 -39.84 -0.06 45.94
CA ALA A 766 -40.00 1.38 46.19
C ALA A 766 -41.40 1.85 45.76
N LEU A 767 -41.89 1.38 44.61
CA LEU A 767 -43.25 1.65 44.14
C LEU A 767 -44.30 1.13 45.14
N ARG A 768 -44.12 -0.10 45.66
CA ARG A 768 -45.01 -0.67 46.69
C ARG A 768 -45.07 0.22 47.93
N LYS A 769 -43.92 0.73 48.39
CA LYS A 769 -43.84 1.68 49.52
C LYS A 769 -44.53 3.00 49.20
N ARG A 770 -44.33 3.55 47.99
CA ARG A 770 -44.96 4.81 47.56
C ARG A 770 -46.49 4.69 47.54
N LEU A 771 -47.02 3.65 46.91
CA LEU A 771 -48.47 3.40 46.83
C LEU A 771 -49.11 3.14 48.20
N SER A 772 -48.36 2.62 49.17
CA SER A 772 -48.84 2.45 50.55
C SER A 772 -48.93 3.77 51.35
N ARG A 773 -48.09 4.77 51.02
CA ARG A 773 -48.01 6.06 51.70
C ARG A 773 -48.86 7.13 51.04
N ASP A 774 -48.99 7.04 49.72
CA ASP A 774 -49.72 7.97 48.87
C ASP A 774 -50.58 7.18 47.86
N PRO A 775 -51.79 6.76 48.24
CA PRO A 775 -52.69 6.04 47.35
C PRO A 775 -53.12 6.84 46.11
N GLN A 776 -53.02 8.18 46.13
CA GLN A 776 -53.39 9.04 45.00
C GLN A 776 -52.36 8.98 43.86
N ALA A 777 -51.16 8.44 44.11
CA ALA A 777 -50.14 8.24 43.08
C ALA A 777 -50.54 7.21 41.99
N ALA A 778 -51.62 6.46 42.20
CA ALA A 778 -52.22 5.54 41.22
C ALA A 778 -53.58 6.03 40.67
N ASP A 779 -53.91 7.31 40.83
CA ASP A 779 -55.15 7.89 40.30
C ASP A 779 -55.22 7.70 38.78
N GLY A 780 -56.32 7.11 38.30
CA GLY A 780 -56.51 6.75 36.88
C GLY A 780 -56.06 5.33 36.51
N LEU A 781 -55.47 4.56 37.43
CA LEU A 781 -55.11 3.16 37.23
C LEU A 781 -56.08 2.18 37.92
N GLN A 782 -57.08 2.65 38.67
CA GLN A 782 -58.02 1.78 39.38
C GLN A 782 -58.75 0.81 38.45
N GLY A 783 -58.67 -0.49 38.74
CA GLY A 783 -59.22 -1.56 37.89
C GLY A 783 -58.33 -2.01 36.73
N GLN A 784 -57.12 -1.45 36.58
CA GLN A 784 -56.16 -1.81 35.52
C GLN A 784 -55.11 -2.79 36.04
N ALA A 785 -54.61 -3.65 35.14
CA ALA A 785 -53.49 -4.54 35.36
C ALA A 785 -52.42 -4.28 34.30
N LEU A 786 -51.20 -3.96 34.74
CA LEU A 786 -50.07 -3.58 33.91
C LEU A 786 -48.98 -4.64 33.97
N ARG A 787 -48.38 -4.94 32.81
CA ARG A 787 -47.20 -5.82 32.73
C ARG A 787 -45.98 -5.02 32.28
N PHE A 788 -44.85 -5.25 32.91
CA PHE A 788 -43.56 -4.70 32.52
C PHE A 788 -42.65 -5.83 32.07
N GLU A 789 -42.11 -5.72 30.86
CA GLU A 789 -41.12 -6.62 30.30
C GLU A 789 -39.78 -5.90 30.20
N LEU A 790 -38.88 -6.28 31.10
CA LEU A 790 -37.59 -5.66 31.25
C LEU A 790 -36.56 -6.37 30.39
N GLN A 791 -35.64 -5.60 29.82
CA GLN A 791 -34.53 -6.09 29.02
C GLN A 791 -33.20 -5.76 29.71
N ALA A 792 -32.24 -6.70 29.61
CA ALA A 792 -30.87 -6.54 30.08
C ALA A 792 -30.71 -6.12 31.57
N PRO A 793 -31.03 -6.99 32.55
CA PRO A 793 -31.43 -8.39 32.39
C PRO A 793 -32.94 -8.57 32.14
N ALA A 794 -33.31 -9.70 31.53
CA ALA A 794 -34.70 -10.03 31.27
C ALA A 794 -35.45 -10.28 32.59
N ALA A 795 -36.51 -9.52 32.85
CA ALA A 795 -37.38 -9.72 34.00
C ALA A 795 -38.81 -9.32 33.64
N SER A 796 -39.81 -9.89 34.30
CA SER A 796 -41.19 -9.46 34.14
C SER A 796 -41.81 -9.12 35.48
N TRP A 797 -42.58 -8.05 35.49
CA TRP A 797 -43.28 -7.57 36.68
C TRP A 797 -44.73 -7.29 36.35
N PHE A 798 -45.59 -7.63 37.29
CA PHE A 798 -47.02 -7.44 37.17
C PHE A 798 -47.52 -6.52 38.28
N VAL A 799 -48.33 -5.53 37.89
CA VAL A 799 -48.94 -4.57 38.82
C VAL A 799 -50.44 -4.54 38.58
N ASP A 800 -51.22 -5.00 39.57
CA ASP A 800 -52.68 -5.05 39.51
C ASP A 800 -53.31 -4.05 40.49
N PHE A 801 -54.10 -3.13 39.93
CA PHE A 801 -54.83 -2.08 40.65
C PHE A 801 -56.34 -2.40 40.79
N SER A 802 -56.76 -3.65 40.58
CA SER A 802 -58.16 -4.09 40.71
C SER A 802 -58.63 -4.23 42.17
N GLY A 803 -57.72 -4.47 43.10
CA GLY A 803 -57.99 -4.59 44.54
C GLY A 803 -57.97 -3.25 45.32
N LYS A 804 -58.40 -3.27 46.59
CA LYS A 804 -58.30 -2.10 47.50
C LYS A 804 -56.84 -1.68 47.80
N THR A 805 -55.89 -2.58 47.58
CA THR A 805 -54.45 -2.32 47.70
C THR A 805 -53.79 -2.89 46.44
N PRO A 806 -52.96 -2.11 45.72
CA PRO A 806 -52.30 -2.60 44.50
C PRO A 806 -51.38 -3.79 44.79
N MET A 807 -51.50 -4.83 43.97
CA MET A 807 -50.65 -6.02 44.02
C MET A 807 -49.47 -5.83 43.06
N ILE A 808 -48.24 -6.04 43.55
CA ILE A 808 -47.01 -5.95 42.75
C ILE A 808 -46.21 -7.23 42.95
N GLU A 809 -46.05 -8.03 41.90
CA GLU A 809 -45.38 -9.33 41.97
C GLU A 809 -44.44 -9.57 40.76
N PRO A 810 -43.32 -10.32 40.93
CA PRO A 810 -42.51 -10.78 39.82
C PRO A 810 -43.25 -11.86 39.02
N GLY A 811 -43.16 -11.80 37.69
CA GLY A 811 -43.73 -12.81 36.78
C GLY A 811 -44.72 -12.24 35.77
N SER A 812 -45.26 -13.13 34.93
CA SER A 812 -46.26 -12.80 33.91
C SER A 812 -47.65 -13.29 34.32
N CYS A 813 -48.66 -12.42 34.16
CA CYS A 813 -50.08 -12.79 34.20
C CYS A 813 -50.72 -12.53 32.83
N ASN A 814 -51.67 -13.37 32.42
CA ASN A 814 -52.26 -13.37 31.07
C ASN A 814 -53.33 -12.29 30.83
N ALA A 815 -53.64 -11.44 31.81
CA ALA A 815 -54.77 -10.50 31.77
C ALA A 815 -54.36 -9.02 31.95
N ALA A 816 -53.21 -8.60 31.40
CA ALA A 816 -52.77 -7.20 31.45
C ALA A 816 -53.39 -6.36 30.31
N GLN A 817 -53.89 -5.16 30.63
CA GLN A 817 -54.45 -4.21 29.66
C GLN A 817 -53.37 -3.43 28.88
N ALA A 818 -52.15 -3.35 29.43
CA ALA A 818 -50.99 -2.81 28.73
C ALA A 818 -49.70 -3.52 29.16
N VAL A 819 -48.81 -3.73 28.19
CA VAL A 819 -47.47 -4.30 28.36
C VAL A 819 -46.45 -3.23 28.01
N PHE A 820 -45.52 -2.97 28.93
CA PHE A 820 -44.46 -1.98 28.79
C PHE A 820 -43.11 -2.67 28.62
N GLY A 821 -42.53 -2.59 27.43
CA GLY A 821 -41.18 -3.04 27.15
C GLY A 821 -40.17 -1.93 27.43
N ILE A 822 -39.24 -2.13 28.38
CA ILE A 822 -38.26 -1.12 28.78
C ILE A 822 -36.96 -1.77 29.28
N ALA A 823 -35.78 -1.21 29.00
CA ALA A 823 -34.54 -1.74 29.57
C ALA A 823 -34.45 -1.46 31.08
N ASP A 824 -33.76 -2.31 31.86
CA ASP A 824 -33.62 -2.12 33.31
C ASP A 824 -32.95 -0.77 33.65
N ASP A 825 -31.90 -0.39 32.90
CA ASP A 825 -31.24 0.91 33.02
C ASP A 825 -32.18 2.10 32.68
N ASP A 826 -33.13 1.91 31.76
CA ASP A 826 -34.12 2.93 31.40
C ASP A 826 -35.24 3.05 32.44
N LEU A 827 -35.62 1.94 33.07
CA LEU A 827 -36.51 1.95 34.22
C LEU A 827 -35.84 2.66 35.42
N VAL A 828 -34.53 2.48 35.63
CA VAL A 828 -33.75 3.22 36.64
C VAL A 828 -33.70 4.71 36.32
N ALA A 829 -33.46 5.07 35.05
CA ALA A 829 -33.44 6.46 34.62
C ALA A 829 -34.81 7.14 34.81
N LEU A 830 -35.91 6.40 34.56
CA LEU A 830 -37.26 6.85 34.87
C LEU A 830 -37.46 6.99 36.39
N ALA A 831 -37.00 6.00 37.16
CA ALA A 831 -37.17 5.96 38.62
C ALA A 831 -36.36 7.03 39.37
N THR A 832 -35.26 7.51 38.79
CA THR A 832 -34.41 8.58 39.34
C THR A 832 -34.76 9.97 38.77
N GLY A 833 -35.71 10.05 37.83
CA GLY A 833 -36.10 11.29 37.15
C GLY A 833 -35.05 11.82 36.15
N GLN A 834 -34.09 10.99 35.74
CA GLN A 834 -33.08 11.30 34.71
C GLN A 834 -33.65 11.23 33.29
N ALA A 835 -34.72 10.45 33.08
CA ALA A 835 -35.42 10.35 31.81
C ALA A 835 -36.95 10.43 32.01
N GLY A 836 -37.63 11.12 31.10
CA GLY A 836 -39.07 11.21 31.08
C GLY A 836 -39.69 10.18 30.14
N ILE A 837 -40.91 9.73 30.45
CA ILE A 837 -41.68 8.73 29.66
C ILE A 837 -41.77 9.12 28.18
N ARG A 838 -42.02 10.41 27.91
CA ARG A 838 -42.11 10.93 26.53
C ARG A 838 -40.81 10.80 25.76
N ASP A 839 -39.67 11.05 26.41
CA ASP A 839 -38.35 10.95 25.78
C ASP A 839 -37.98 9.48 25.50
N LEU A 840 -38.25 8.60 26.47
CA LEU A 840 -38.03 7.16 26.30
C LEU A 840 -38.90 6.59 25.17
N TYR A 841 -40.16 6.99 25.07
CA TYR A 841 -41.05 6.54 23.99
C TYR A 841 -40.64 7.08 22.62
N GLN A 842 -40.33 8.38 22.51
CA GLN A 842 -39.93 9.00 21.24
C GLN A 842 -38.60 8.45 20.67
N ARG A 843 -37.73 7.95 21.53
CA ARG A 843 -36.44 7.33 21.14
C ARG A 843 -36.53 5.80 20.98
N GLY A 844 -37.72 5.22 21.06
CA GLY A 844 -37.93 3.77 20.93
C GLY A 844 -37.39 2.94 22.10
N ARG A 845 -37.08 3.56 23.24
CA ARG A 845 -36.53 2.91 24.45
C ARG A 845 -37.61 2.45 25.44
N LEU A 846 -38.84 2.94 25.27
CA LEU A 846 -40.05 2.44 25.91
C LEU A 846 -41.04 2.02 24.82
N ARG A 847 -41.39 0.74 24.80
CA ARG A 847 -42.43 0.16 23.95
C ARG A 847 -43.71 -0.03 24.76
N VAL A 848 -44.87 0.24 24.16
CA VAL A 848 -46.17 0.03 24.79
C VAL A 848 -47.05 -0.81 23.86
N ASP A 849 -47.42 -2.01 24.30
CA ASP A 849 -48.38 -2.87 23.61
C ASP A 849 -49.68 -2.90 24.43
N GLY A 850 -50.79 -2.35 23.91
CA GLY A 850 -52.07 -2.19 24.63
C GLY A 850 -52.57 -0.74 24.64
N ASP A 851 -53.32 -0.33 25.67
CA ASP A 851 -53.80 1.07 25.78
C ASP A 851 -52.66 2.04 26.12
N VAL A 852 -52.14 2.71 25.09
CA VAL A 852 -51.02 3.67 25.19
C VAL A 852 -51.29 4.82 26.16
N ARG A 853 -52.55 5.16 26.46
CA ARG A 853 -52.87 6.23 27.42
C ARG A 853 -52.42 5.88 28.85
N LEU A 854 -52.28 4.60 29.16
CA LEU A 854 -51.76 4.13 30.44
C LEU A 854 -50.26 4.43 30.62
N ALA A 855 -49.52 4.71 29.54
CA ALA A 855 -48.13 5.14 29.62
C ALA A 855 -47.98 6.48 30.35
N TYR A 856 -48.97 7.40 30.25
CA TYR A 856 -48.95 8.67 30.98
C TYR A 856 -49.03 8.50 32.51
N GLN A 857 -49.51 7.34 32.97
CA GLN A 857 -49.63 7.01 34.38
C GLN A 857 -48.36 6.35 34.95
N LEU A 858 -47.34 6.08 34.10
CA LEU A 858 -46.01 5.64 34.56
C LEU A 858 -45.25 6.75 35.32
N THR A 859 -45.82 7.95 35.45
CA THR A 859 -45.28 9.03 36.28
C THR A 859 -45.24 8.64 37.76
N MET A 860 -45.99 7.59 38.17
CA MET A 860 -45.84 6.96 39.48
C MET A 860 -44.42 6.43 39.73
N PHE A 861 -43.64 6.18 38.67
CA PHE A 861 -42.24 5.81 38.79
C PHE A 861 -41.29 7.01 38.98
N ASP A 862 -41.71 8.23 38.68
CA ASP A 862 -40.81 9.39 38.71
C ASP A 862 -40.29 9.68 40.13
N ARG A 863 -38.97 9.77 40.26
CA ARG A 863 -38.22 10.01 41.52
C ARG A 863 -38.60 9.04 42.64
N LEU A 864 -38.78 7.75 42.32
CA LEU A 864 -38.99 6.67 43.27
C LEU A 864 -37.75 6.34 44.11
N ILE A 865 -36.56 6.49 43.53
CA ILE A 865 -35.26 6.12 44.14
C ILE A 865 -34.24 7.24 44.07
#